data_AF-A0A7N2MUT9-F1
#
_entry.id   AF-A0A7N2MUT9-F1
#
_cell.length_a   1.000
_cell.length_b   1.000
_cell.length_c   1.000
_cell.angle_alpha   90.00
_cell.angle_beta   90.00
_cell.angle_gamma   90.00
#
_symmetry.space_group_name_H-M   'P 1'
#
loop_
_entity.id
_entity.type
_entity.pdbx_description
1 polymer ?
#
loop_
_entity_poly.entity_id
_entity_poly.type
_entity_poly.pdbx_seq_one_letter_code
_entity_poly.pdbx_strand_id
1 'polypeptide(L)'
;MVRKKDRFWSYVEDLDGRFKCNFCQHNFAGGASRIKYHLAGVKGNDVDICTSVPEDVQKEAYLAVGGTNKKLKSASSSSNAKESKTTLCSISKGMCHATNSEMCGKKDKNAVDKLLAQLVTVNNISFDVVQTTSFIRFVQGVAEYGPDYKLPSYLTFQRKLIPDLKVEVEEYIRNVKKSWLVSGCTLMSNIWSDVEHRAFINIIAYSPSGVIFLKSLEVSRDKITTLYIKDIISSVIEEIGSDNVVQLITDNTTNFESAGDMLISKYPWLYKTQCAAYSIRLLLKEICKEVDWVQKIIIDAKSIVSYMYKDGIISSLMREYTNHKELKHPCKRRFSSNFLMLRAILNVQDELQLLLVSSKWKNLNHNEKDIAKVASIIQSAEFWSQVKEVLLVLEPLVRVLRLVDNDLSTAGYLYEAMEMAKETMKQQYDSNQDKYMQIWKLFSCRYTENIMHPIHAAATFLNPAYLCSEKFIESHEMKDGISFILENLVAIEEREDFMKEVQLYRNKVPSLFTITAKTMLKTSHPRIWWDFCGDRLPILQKYAIRILSQPCSSTLSKGYWNASELAQRKKTNMLTFEMLDNMVNVRLNSMMMEKFNPGESRNLEPIDLCKQYELPECVDHEQFLLDDALSRVVEKGIDD
;
A
#
# COMPACT_ATOMS: atom_id res chain seq x y z
N MET A 1 18.04 32.56 53.44
CA MET A 1 17.36 31.30 53.01
C MET A 1 18.35 30.15 53.11
N VAL A 2 18.06 29.12 53.91
CA VAL A 2 18.86 27.90 53.95
C VAL A 2 18.60 27.12 52.66
N ARG A 3 19.62 26.88 51.83
CA ARG A 3 19.49 26.02 50.64
C ARG A 3 19.17 24.60 51.12
N LYS A 4 18.06 24.01 50.66
CA LYS A 4 17.76 22.58 50.92
C LYS A 4 18.96 21.75 50.46
N LYS A 5 19.55 20.96 51.36
CA LYS A 5 20.62 20.01 51.02
C LYS A 5 20.02 19.01 50.02
N ASP A 6 20.71 18.82 48.89
CA ASP A 6 20.24 17.91 47.85
C ASP A 6 20.30 16.46 48.39
N ARG A 7 19.34 15.62 48.04
CA ARG A 7 19.22 14.28 48.65
C ARG A 7 20.40 13.37 48.38
N PHE A 8 21.07 13.54 47.23
CA PHE A 8 22.22 12.69 46.87
C PHE A 8 23.45 12.86 47.79
N TRP A 9 23.44 13.87 48.68
CA TRP A 9 24.47 14.04 49.71
C TRP A 9 24.39 12.97 50.82
N SER A 10 23.34 12.15 50.89
CA SER A 10 23.30 10.98 51.79
C SER A 10 24.16 9.80 51.31
N TYR A 11 24.58 9.81 50.04
CA TYR A 11 25.38 8.74 49.41
C TYR A 11 26.88 9.04 49.37
N VAL A 12 27.31 10.15 49.98
CA VAL A 12 28.71 10.55 50.11
C VAL A 12 29.03 11.05 51.51
N GLU A 13 30.28 10.83 51.93
CA GLU A 13 30.88 11.43 53.12
C GLU A 13 31.65 12.71 52.72
N ASP A 14 31.49 13.79 53.48
CA ASP A 14 32.16 15.08 53.25
C ASP A 14 33.48 15.11 54.04
N LEU A 15 34.59 15.22 53.33
CA LEU A 15 35.96 15.24 53.83
C LEU A 15 36.57 16.62 53.57
N ASP A 16 35.94 17.65 54.14
CA ASP A 16 36.29 19.07 54.03
C ASP A 16 36.59 19.53 52.59
N GLY A 17 35.57 19.45 51.72
CA GLY A 17 35.65 19.92 50.33
C GLY A 17 36.05 18.83 49.32
N ARG A 18 36.22 17.59 49.78
CA ARG A 18 36.24 16.38 48.93
C ARG A 18 35.14 15.44 49.38
N PHE A 19 34.61 14.66 48.44
CA PHE A 19 33.52 13.72 48.69
C PHE A 19 34.00 12.29 48.47
N LYS A 20 33.70 11.43 49.45
CA LYS A 20 33.94 9.99 49.35
C LYS A 20 32.65 9.28 49.04
N CYS A 21 32.64 8.44 47.99
CA CYS A 21 31.46 7.67 47.63
C CYS A 21 31.22 6.51 48.61
N ASN A 22 30.01 6.42 49.18
CA ASN A 22 29.68 5.34 50.11
C ASN A 22 29.66 3.95 49.44
N PHE A 23 29.55 3.89 48.10
CA PHE A 23 29.48 2.64 47.35
C PHE A 23 30.85 2.13 46.86
N CYS A 24 31.63 2.93 46.12
CA CYS A 24 32.94 2.52 45.60
C CYS A 24 34.14 3.04 46.42
N GLN A 25 33.89 3.80 47.49
CA GLN A 25 34.92 4.38 48.37
C GLN A 25 35.91 5.34 47.68
N HIS A 26 35.63 5.77 46.45
CA HIS A 26 36.45 6.70 45.68
C HIS A 26 36.24 8.15 46.14
N ASN A 27 37.34 8.93 46.19
CA ASN A 27 37.37 10.32 46.65
C ASN A 27 37.46 11.30 45.47
N PHE A 28 36.51 12.21 45.33
CA PHE A 28 36.47 13.21 44.25
C PHE A 28 36.15 14.62 44.77
N ALA A 29 36.68 15.66 44.10
CA ALA A 29 36.41 17.06 44.44
C ALA A 29 35.27 17.62 43.59
N GLY A 30 34.34 18.36 44.20
CA GLY A 30 33.20 18.91 43.46
C GLY A 30 32.07 19.46 44.32
N GLY A 31 30.84 19.24 43.87
CA GLY A 31 29.60 19.56 44.59
C GLY A 31 28.45 18.70 44.06
N ALA A 32 27.20 19.07 44.39
CA ALA A 32 26.00 18.28 44.10
C ALA A 32 25.92 17.71 42.67
N SER A 33 26.27 18.49 41.65
CA SER A 33 26.27 18.03 40.25
C SER A 33 27.26 16.89 40.01
N ARG A 34 28.49 16.98 40.54
CA ARG A 34 29.53 15.94 40.39
C ARG A 34 29.15 14.64 41.10
N ILE A 35 28.53 14.74 42.28
CA ILE A 35 27.97 13.60 43.01
C ILE A 35 26.91 12.88 42.15
N LYS A 36 25.99 13.62 41.51
CA LYS A 36 24.97 13.02 40.64
C LYS A 36 25.57 12.32 39.42
N TYR A 37 26.54 12.91 38.72
CA TYR A 37 27.18 12.26 37.57
C TYR A 37 27.93 10.98 37.96
N HIS A 38 28.65 11.01 39.08
CA HIS A 38 29.31 9.82 39.66
C HIS A 38 28.32 8.68 39.93
N LEU A 39 27.19 8.99 40.58
CA LEU A 39 26.17 8.01 40.94
C LEU A 39 25.34 7.52 39.74
N ALA A 40 25.11 8.38 38.74
CA ALA A 40 24.34 8.08 37.54
C ALA A 40 25.04 7.10 36.56
N GLY A 41 26.34 6.83 36.75
CA GLY A 41 27.11 5.98 35.82
C GLY A 41 27.39 6.64 34.46
N VAL A 42 27.20 7.95 34.33
CA VAL A 42 27.34 8.70 33.06
C VAL A 42 28.70 9.38 32.99
N LYS A 43 29.49 9.08 31.96
CA LYS A 43 30.78 9.74 31.72
C LYS A 43 30.56 11.20 31.29
N GLY A 44 31.01 12.15 32.11
CA GLY A 44 30.98 13.59 31.86
C GLY A 44 31.39 14.41 33.08
N ASN A 45 31.61 15.72 32.93
CA ASN A 45 31.95 16.67 34.01
C ASN A 45 33.25 16.40 34.81
N ASP A 46 34.17 15.64 34.24
CA ASP A 46 35.47 15.26 34.82
C ASP A 46 35.35 14.59 36.20
N VAL A 47 34.48 13.58 36.28
CA VAL A 47 34.30 12.70 37.45
C VAL A 47 34.24 11.26 36.97
N ASP A 48 34.97 10.38 37.65
CA ASP A 48 34.87 8.94 37.42
C ASP A 48 33.48 8.41 37.74
N ILE A 49 33.06 7.33 37.08
CA ILE A 49 31.75 6.71 37.31
C ILE A 49 31.81 5.68 38.43
N CYS A 50 30.76 5.59 39.25
CA CYS A 50 30.63 4.53 40.23
C CYS A 50 29.92 3.31 39.61
N THR A 51 30.59 2.15 39.61
CA THR A 51 30.02 0.86 39.17
C THR A 51 29.35 0.07 40.30
N SER A 52 29.46 0.54 41.54
CA SER A 52 28.95 -0.13 42.76
C SER A 52 27.63 0.43 43.28
N VAL A 53 27.00 1.37 42.56
CA VAL A 53 25.73 2.00 42.97
C VAL A 53 24.57 1.04 42.75
N PRO A 54 23.66 0.87 43.72
CA PRO A 54 22.38 0.20 43.52
C PRO A 54 21.57 0.77 42.34
N GLU A 55 20.85 -0.09 41.60
CA GLU A 55 20.18 0.30 40.36
C GLU A 55 19.11 1.40 40.55
N ASP A 56 18.44 1.42 41.70
CA ASP A 56 17.44 2.42 42.08
C ASP A 56 18.08 3.81 42.27
N VAL A 57 19.16 3.90 43.04
CA VAL A 57 19.93 5.13 43.26
C VAL A 57 20.60 5.61 41.98
N GLN A 58 21.13 4.69 41.16
CA GLN A 58 21.74 5.02 39.86
C GLN A 58 20.70 5.56 38.88
N LYS A 59 19.53 4.92 38.75
CA LYS A 59 18.43 5.39 37.90
C LYS A 59 17.92 6.75 38.37
N GLU A 60 17.80 6.96 39.67
CA GLU A 60 17.37 8.23 40.23
C GLU A 60 18.39 9.36 39.99
N ALA A 61 19.69 9.08 40.13
CA ALA A 61 20.75 10.01 39.76
C ALA A 61 20.78 10.31 38.25
N TYR A 62 20.54 9.30 37.41
CA TYR A 62 20.47 9.41 35.95
C TYR A 62 19.34 10.35 35.49
N LEU A 63 18.14 10.22 36.08
CA LEU A 63 17.05 11.16 35.86
C LEU A 63 17.41 12.58 36.34
N ALA A 64 18.10 12.70 37.50
CA ALA A 64 18.49 13.98 38.08
C ALA A 64 19.62 14.71 37.31
N VAL A 65 20.30 14.06 36.37
CA VAL A 65 21.24 14.71 35.40
C VAL A 65 20.63 14.92 34.01
N GLY A 66 19.33 14.65 33.83
CA GLY A 66 18.60 14.89 32.57
C GLY A 66 18.47 13.68 31.64
N GLY A 67 18.76 12.47 32.10
CA GLY A 67 18.55 11.24 31.33
C GLY A 67 17.07 10.84 31.21
N THR A 68 16.71 10.16 30.12
CA THR A 68 15.35 9.62 29.89
C THR A 68 15.28 8.11 30.16
N ASN A 69 14.11 7.58 30.56
CA ASN A 69 13.94 6.18 30.98
C ASN A 69 14.21 5.16 29.85
N LYS A 70 15.47 4.78 29.63
CA LYS A 70 15.90 3.57 28.90
C LYS A 70 16.89 2.78 29.77
N LYS A 71 16.78 1.44 29.75
CA LYS A 71 17.58 0.52 30.58
C LYS A 71 19.08 0.78 30.41
N LEU A 72 19.76 1.11 31.51
CA LEU A 72 21.21 1.14 31.60
C LEU A 72 21.77 -0.30 31.64
N LYS A 73 22.94 -0.51 31.03
CA LYS A 73 23.77 -1.71 31.23
C LYS A 73 25.21 -1.27 31.48
N SER A 74 25.87 -2.00 32.36
CA SER A 74 27.21 -1.73 32.92
C SER A 74 28.34 -1.73 31.89
N ALA A 75 29.47 -1.12 32.27
CA ALA A 75 30.69 -1.06 31.46
C ALA A 75 31.95 -1.29 32.30
N SER A 76 32.88 -2.06 31.74
CA SER A 76 34.30 -2.17 32.10
C SER A 76 35.10 -1.87 30.81
N SER A 77 35.83 -0.74 30.73
CA SER A 77 37.27 -0.57 31.01
C SER A 77 38.19 -1.36 30.05
N SER A 78 39.18 -0.78 29.35
CA SER A 78 39.76 0.59 29.39
C SER A 78 40.70 0.87 28.17
N SER A 79 41.10 2.14 27.95
CA SER A 79 42.41 2.68 27.44
C SER A 79 43.36 1.75 26.62
N ASN A 80 44.08 2.11 25.53
CA ASN A 80 44.66 3.38 25.00
C ASN A 80 45.31 3.07 23.61
N ALA A 81 45.91 3.95 22.77
CA ALA A 81 45.89 5.41 22.57
C ALA A 81 46.64 5.82 21.25
N LYS A 82 46.41 7.05 20.77
CA LYS A 82 47.25 7.95 19.91
C LYS A 82 47.85 7.53 18.54
N GLU A 83 47.66 8.47 17.60
CA GLU A 83 48.60 8.99 16.56
C GLU A 83 48.87 8.26 15.21
N SER A 84 48.27 8.85 14.15
CA SER A 84 48.97 9.49 13.01
C SER A 84 49.66 8.68 11.87
N LYS A 85 49.34 9.14 10.63
CA LYS A 85 50.10 9.09 9.34
C LYS A 85 50.03 7.86 8.41
N THR A 86 49.34 8.10 7.27
CA THR A 86 49.77 7.95 5.85
C THR A 86 50.25 6.61 5.24
N THR A 87 49.75 6.38 4.02
CA THR A 87 50.41 5.70 2.85
C THR A 87 50.05 4.24 2.53
N LEU A 88 49.94 4.01 1.22
CA LEU A 88 49.54 2.82 0.46
C LEU A 88 50.35 1.52 0.67
N CYS A 89 49.65 0.40 0.38
CA CYS A 89 50.04 -0.75 -0.47
C CYS A 89 50.46 -2.11 0.13
N SER A 90 50.04 -3.15 -0.62
CA SER A 90 50.64 -4.49 -0.83
C SER A 90 50.82 -5.51 0.32
N ILE A 91 49.90 -6.49 0.31
CA ILE A 91 50.12 -7.97 0.30
C ILE A 91 51.39 -8.53 0.99
N SER A 92 51.20 -9.36 2.02
CA SER A 92 51.90 -10.66 2.15
C SER A 92 51.15 -11.64 3.08
N LYS A 93 51.34 -12.94 2.87
CA LYS A 93 50.65 -14.04 3.58
C LYS A 93 51.23 -14.29 4.98
N GLY A 94 50.37 -14.64 5.94
CA GLY A 94 50.75 -15.26 7.21
C GLY A 94 49.58 -16.09 7.75
N MET A 95 49.76 -17.40 7.87
CA MET A 95 48.70 -18.35 8.22
C MET A 95 48.90 -18.82 9.67
N CYS A 96 47.92 -18.59 10.54
CA CYS A 96 47.85 -19.22 11.85
C CYS A 96 46.38 -19.51 12.21
N HIS A 97 46.06 -20.78 12.41
CA HIS A 97 44.78 -21.19 12.98
C HIS A 97 44.86 -21.05 14.51
N ALA A 98 43.93 -20.30 15.10
CA ALA A 98 43.57 -20.40 16.51
C ALA A 98 42.05 -20.20 16.61
N THR A 99 41.38 -21.11 17.30
CA THR A 99 39.92 -21.20 17.36
C THR A 99 39.31 -20.44 18.53
N ASN A 100 38.05 -20.04 18.32
CA ASN A 100 36.99 -19.76 19.30
C ASN A 100 36.75 -18.34 19.85
N SER A 101 35.44 -18.04 19.81
CA SER A 101 34.65 -17.17 20.68
C SER A 101 34.64 -15.66 20.41
N GLU A 102 33.44 -15.21 20.04
CA GLU A 102 33.08 -13.85 19.67
C GLU A 102 33.17 -12.87 20.85
N MET A 103 33.85 -11.73 20.64
CA MET A 103 33.44 -10.46 21.24
C MET A 103 32.88 -9.56 20.14
N CYS A 104 31.57 -9.68 19.88
CA CYS A 104 30.87 -8.77 18.96
C CYS A 104 30.71 -7.38 19.61
N GLY A 105 31.74 -6.55 19.49
CA GLY A 105 31.63 -5.12 19.76
C GLY A 105 30.51 -4.52 18.90
N LYS A 106 29.75 -3.56 19.46
CA LYS A 106 28.62 -2.92 18.75
C LYS A 106 29.11 -2.32 17.43
N LYS A 107 28.82 -3.00 16.32
CA LYS A 107 29.20 -2.59 14.96
C LYS A 107 28.61 -1.20 14.68
N ASP A 108 29.42 -0.28 14.17
CA ASP A 108 28.97 1.08 13.88
C ASP A 108 27.98 1.08 12.71
N LYS A 109 26.69 1.25 13.03
CA LYS A 109 25.62 1.36 12.04
C LYS A 109 25.90 2.49 11.04
N ASN A 110 26.43 3.63 11.50
CA ASN A 110 26.65 4.79 10.65
C ASN A 110 27.71 4.52 9.56
N ALA A 111 28.65 3.60 9.80
CA ALA A 111 29.61 3.16 8.79
C ALA A 111 28.92 2.36 7.68
N VAL A 112 28.01 1.44 8.03
CA VAL A 112 27.24 0.64 7.06
C VAL A 112 26.25 1.52 6.28
N ASP A 113 25.54 2.42 6.96
CA ASP A 113 24.58 3.35 6.34
C ASP A 113 25.29 4.27 5.31
N LYS A 114 26.54 4.68 5.56
CA LYS A 114 27.36 5.44 4.60
C LYS A 114 27.77 4.62 3.38
N LEU A 115 28.13 3.35 3.55
CA LEU A 115 28.45 2.44 2.43
C LEU A 115 27.21 2.21 1.56
N LEU A 116 26.03 2.07 2.16
CA LEU A 116 24.76 1.98 1.42
C LEU A 116 24.46 3.26 0.64
N ALA A 117 24.60 4.44 1.26
CA ALA A 117 24.42 5.71 0.56
C ALA A 117 25.38 5.86 -0.64
N GLN A 118 26.65 5.44 -0.47
CA GLN A 118 27.64 5.43 -1.55
C GLN A 118 27.26 4.45 -2.67
N LEU A 119 26.84 3.23 -2.34
CA LEU A 119 26.38 2.23 -3.31
C LEU A 119 25.24 2.77 -4.18
N VAL A 120 24.20 3.33 -3.55
CA VAL A 120 23.01 3.86 -4.23
C VAL A 120 23.36 5.05 -5.12
N THR A 121 24.14 6.00 -4.61
CA THR A 121 24.51 7.23 -5.34
C THR A 121 25.45 6.94 -6.51
N VAL A 122 26.49 6.13 -6.32
CA VAL A 122 27.49 5.84 -7.36
C VAL A 122 26.91 5.02 -8.52
N ASN A 123 25.97 4.11 -8.23
CA ASN A 123 25.39 3.21 -9.24
C ASN A 123 24.04 3.70 -9.79
N ASN A 124 23.62 4.93 -9.45
CA ASN A 124 22.35 5.52 -9.88
C ASN A 124 21.13 4.59 -9.63
N ILE A 125 21.08 4.01 -8.42
CA ILE A 125 19.99 3.14 -7.98
C ILE A 125 18.88 4.03 -7.39
N SER A 126 17.60 3.69 -7.59
CA SER A 126 16.53 4.45 -6.92
C SER A 126 16.64 4.29 -5.40
N PHE A 127 16.40 5.37 -4.65
CA PHE A 127 16.34 5.33 -3.20
C PHE A 127 15.29 4.34 -2.68
N ASP A 128 14.23 4.08 -3.45
CA ASP A 128 13.18 3.09 -3.13
C ASP A 128 13.73 1.67 -2.90
N VAL A 129 14.93 1.35 -3.43
CA VAL A 129 15.55 0.03 -3.28
C VAL A 129 15.71 -0.38 -1.82
N VAL A 130 15.95 0.57 -0.91
CA VAL A 130 16.16 0.24 0.52
C VAL A 130 14.88 -0.21 1.22
N GLN A 131 13.73 -0.05 0.56
CA GLN A 131 12.41 -0.46 1.04
C GLN A 131 11.91 -1.75 0.38
N THR A 132 12.61 -2.31 -0.63
CA THR A 132 12.13 -3.52 -1.30
C THR A 132 12.40 -4.78 -0.48
N THR A 133 11.43 -5.70 -0.47
CA THR A 133 11.53 -6.98 0.24
C THR A 133 12.75 -7.78 -0.22
N SER A 134 13.05 -7.79 -1.52
CA SER A 134 14.26 -8.39 -2.10
C SER A 134 15.57 -7.83 -1.53
N PHE A 135 15.68 -6.50 -1.40
CA PHE A 135 16.90 -5.88 -0.86
C PHE A 135 17.03 -6.16 0.64
N ILE A 136 15.93 -6.06 1.40
CA ILE A 136 15.89 -6.37 2.83
C ILE A 136 16.29 -7.84 3.07
N ARG A 137 15.69 -8.79 2.33
CA ARG A 137 16.03 -10.22 2.39
C ARG A 137 17.48 -10.50 2.01
N PHE A 138 18.01 -9.83 0.99
CA PHE A 138 19.43 -9.96 0.63
C PHE A 138 20.34 -9.51 1.77
N VAL A 139 20.10 -8.34 2.36
CA VAL A 139 20.89 -7.82 3.49
C VAL A 139 20.76 -8.73 4.73
N GLN A 140 19.57 -9.28 4.99
CA GLN A 140 19.35 -10.27 6.05
C GLN A 140 20.14 -11.56 5.80
N GLY A 141 20.03 -12.16 4.62
CA GLY A 141 20.76 -13.37 4.27
C GLY A 141 22.29 -13.21 4.30
N VAL A 142 22.81 -12.04 3.91
CA VAL A 142 24.24 -11.71 4.08
C VAL A 142 24.63 -11.60 5.56
N ALA A 143 23.77 -11.01 6.40
CA ALA A 143 24.01 -10.91 7.84
C ALA A 143 23.92 -12.27 8.56
N GLU A 144 23.02 -13.15 8.12
CA GLU A 144 22.84 -14.52 8.62
C GLU A 144 24.00 -15.45 8.19
N TYR A 145 24.50 -15.32 6.96
CA TYR A 145 25.69 -16.04 6.50
C TYR A 145 26.96 -15.60 7.24
N GLY A 146 27.05 -14.31 7.57
CA GLY A 146 28.16 -13.75 8.35
C GLY A 146 29.37 -13.31 7.52
N PRO A 147 30.53 -13.06 8.17
CA PRO A 147 31.67 -12.34 7.58
C PRO A 147 32.38 -13.09 6.45
N ASP A 148 32.16 -14.40 6.33
CA ASP A 148 32.74 -15.23 5.26
C ASP A 148 32.01 -15.08 3.92
N TYR A 149 30.87 -14.38 3.87
CA TYR A 149 30.12 -14.13 2.64
C TYR A 149 30.97 -13.36 1.63
N LYS A 150 31.05 -13.91 0.41
CA LYS A 150 31.75 -13.27 -0.73
C LYS A 150 30.76 -13.11 -1.88
N LEU A 151 30.76 -11.91 -2.47
CA LEU A 151 29.95 -11.63 -3.65
C LEU A 151 30.34 -12.58 -4.81
N PRO A 152 29.36 -13.09 -5.58
CA PRO A 152 29.64 -13.90 -6.76
C PRO A 152 30.38 -13.08 -7.83
N SER A 153 31.18 -13.75 -8.67
CA SER A 153 31.80 -13.09 -9.83
C SER A 153 30.73 -12.66 -10.84
N TYR A 154 31.03 -11.66 -11.68
CA TYR A 154 30.15 -11.25 -12.78
C TYR A 154 29.71 -12.43 -13.65
N LEU A 155 30.64 -13.33 -13.99
CA LEU A 155 30.34 -14.53 -14.80
C LEU A 155 29.44 -15.52 -14.05
N THR A 156 29.64 -15.70 -12.74
CA THR A 156 28.77 -16.54 -11.89
C THR A 156 27.36 -15.95 -11.81
N PHE A 157 27.25 -14.64 -11.63
CA PHE A 157 25.96 -13.94 -11.57
C PHE A 157 25.21 -14.06 -12.90
N GLN A 158 25.87 -13.71 -14.02
CA GLN A 158 25.27 -13.72 -15.35
C GLN A 158 24.93 -15.13 -15.88
N ARG A 159 25.85 -16.10 -15.72
CA ARG A 159 25.74 -17.43 -16.36
C ARG A 159 25.17 -18.54 -15.48
N LYS A 160 24.99 -18.27 -14.19
CA LYS A 160 24.38 -19.24 -13.26
C LYS A 160 23.21 -18.62 -12.49
N LEU A 161 23.43 -17.58 -11.68
CA LEU A 161 22.39 -17.11 -10.76
C LEU A 161 21.15 -16.51 -11.45
N ILE A 162 21.34 -15.79 -12.57
CA ILE A 162 20.20 -15.28 -13.36
C ILE A 162 19.44 -16.42 -14.09
N PRO A 163 20.10 -17.40 -14.73
CA PRO A 163 19.45 -18.63 -15.19
C PRO A 163 18.71 -19.43 -14.09
N ASP A 164 19.33 -19.61 -12.91
CA ASP A 164 18.71 -20.33 -11.78
C ASP A 164 17.40 -19.62 -11.35
N LEU A 165 17.43 -18.29 -11.19
CA LEU A 165 16.23 -17.47 -10.91
C LEU A 165 15.16 -17.58 -12.02
N LYS A 166 15.57 -17.69 -13.30
CA LYS A 166 14.61 -17.89 -14.39
C LYS A 166 13.86 -19.23 -14.24
N VAL A 167 14.53 -20.30 -13.80
CA VAL A 167 13.89 -21.60 -13.55
C VAL A 167 12.88 -21.51 -12.40
N GLU A 168 13.22 -20.82 -11.31
CA GLU A 168 12.29 -20.57 -10.18
C GLU A 168 11.04 -19.80 -10.64
N VAL A 169 11.23 -18.75 -11.45
CA VAL A 169 10.13 -17.96 -12.02
C VAL A 169 9.26 -18.79 -12.97
N GLU A 170 9.85 -19.63 -13.82
CA GLU A 170 9.11 -20.54 -14.69
C GLU A 170 8.30 -21.59 -13.90
N GLU A 171 8.81 -22.03 -12.74
CA GLU A 171 8.07 -22.90 -11.83
C GLU A 171 6.90 -22.19 -11.14
N TYR A 172 7.10 -20.97 -10.64
CA TYR A 172 6.02 -20.12 -10.14
C TYR A 172 4.91 -19.94 -11.19
N ILE A 173 5.27 -19.55 -12.42
CA ILE A 173 4.32 -19.41 -13.53
C ILE A 173 3.56 -20.71 -13.77
N ARG A 174 4.26 -21.85 -13.83
CA ARG A 174 3.66 -23.17 -14.05
C ARG A 174 2.69 -23.55 -12.94
N ASN A 175 3.01 -23.24 -11.68
CA ASN A 175 2.17 -23.56 -10.53
C ASN A 175 0.93 -22.66 -10.44
N VAL A 176 1.05 -21.37 -10.77
CA VAL A 176 -0.13 -20.48 -10.90
C VAL A 176 -1.02 -20.91 -12.07
N LYS A 177 -0.46 -21.25 -13.24
CA LYS A 177 -1.23 -21.75 -14.40
C LYS A 177 -2.06 -23.00 -14.10
N LYS A 178 -1.56 -23.93 -13.27
CA LYS A 178 -2.32 -25.11 -12.84
C LYS A 178 -3.61 -24.74 -12.09
N SER A 179 -3.64 -23.62 -11.36
CA SER A 179 -4.83 -23.22 -10.58
C SER A 179 -6.01 -22.81 -11.47
N TRP A 180 -5.73 -22.37 -12.71
CA TRP A 180 -6.74 -21.77 -13.59
C TRP A 180 -7.81 -22.78 -14.04
N LEU A 181 -7.51 -24.08 -14.02
CA LEU A 181 -8.50 -25.14 -14.24
C LEU A 181 -9.66 -25.05 -13.23
N VAL A 182 -9.36 -24.69 -11.98
CA VAL A 182 -10.33 -24.60 -10.88
C VAL A 182 -10.85 -23.17 -10.74
N SER A 183 -9.97 -22.18 -10.60
CA SER A 183 -10.36 -20.80 -10.31
C SER A 183 -10.75 -19.98 -11.55
N GLY A 184 -10.40 -20.44 -12.75
CA GLY A 184 -10.22 -19.55 -13.90
C GLY A 184 -9.10 -18.53 -13.67
N CYS A 185 -8.91 -17.64 -14.64
CA CYS A 185 -8.12 -16.42 -14.51
C CYS A 185 -8.79 -15.21 -15.16
N THR A 186 -8.51 -14.02 -14.63
CA THR A 186 -8.84 -12.73 -15.23
C THR A 186 -7.69 -12.26 -16.11
N LEU A 187 -7.98 -11.90 -17.37
CA LEU A 187 -7.06 -11.14 -18.20
C LEU A 187 -7.20 -9.65 -17.94
N MET A 188 -6.06 -9.00 -17.75
CA MET A 188 -5.92 -7.55 -17.59
C MET A 188 -4.99 -7.03 -18.68
N SER A 189 -5.45 -6.07 -19.46
CA SER A 189 -4.65 -5.40 -20.48
C SER A 189 -4.59 -3.90 -20.21
N ASN A 190 -3.47 -3.28 -20.57
CA ASN A 190 -3.31 -1.83 -20.50
C ASN A 190 -2.41 -1.36 -21.64
N ILE A 191 -2.76 -0.22 -22.22
CA ILE A 191 -1.89 0.48 -23.17
C ILE A 191 -1.34 1.73 -22.51
N TRP A 192 -0.01 1.87 -22.57
CA TRP A 192 0.66 3.13 -22.27
C TRP A 192 1.48 3.56 -23.49
N SER A 193 1.77 4.85 -23.61
CA SER A 193 2.63 5.37 -24.67
C SER A 193 3.82 6.12 -24.08
N ASP A 194 4.97 5.99 -24.71
CA ASP A 194 6.14 6.81 -24.38
C ASP A 194 6.11 8.18 -25.08
N VAL A 195 7.13 8.99 -24.79
CA VAL A 195 7.32 10.31 -25.36
C VAL A 195 7.80 10.28 -26.83
N GLU A 196 8.12 9.10 -27.36
CA GLU A 196 8.60 8.85 -28.72
C GLU A 196 7.47 8.30 -29.62
N HIS A 197 6.21 8.46 -29.19
CA HIS A 197 4.99 7.98 -29.86
C HIS A 197 4.86 6.45 -29.99
N ARG A 198 5.74 5.67 -29.35
CA ARG A 198 5.58 4.22 -29.25
C ARG A 198 4.56 3.89 -28.18
N ALA A 199 3.77 2.87 -28.43
CA ALA A 199 2.75 2.39 -27.52
C ALA A 199 3.02 0.93 -27.16
N PHE A 200 2.79 0.59 -25.89
CA PHE A 200 3.11 -0.72 -25.33
C PHE A 200 1.83 -1.33 -24.77
N ILE A 201 1.43 -2.47 -25.35
CA ILE A 201 0.30 -3.27 -24.85
C ILE A 201 0.88 -4.30 -23.90
N ASN A 202 0.59 -4.17 -22.60
CA ASN A 202 1.01 -5.14 -21.60
C ASN A 202 -0.18 -6.00 -21.17
N ILE A 203 0.05 -7.31 -21.00
CA ILE A 203 -1.00 -8.28 -20.68
C ILE A 203 -0.58 -9.12 -19.47
N ILE A 204 -1.48 -9.18 -18.49
CA ILE A 204 -1.33 -9.91 -17.23
C ILE A 204 -2.52 -10.87 -17.06
N ALA A 205 -2.26 -12.05 -16.49
CA ALA A 205 -3.30 -12.92 -15.93
C ALA A 205 -3.26 -12.89 -14.39
N TYR A 206 -4.44 -12.83 -13.78
CA TYR A 206 -4.64 -12.96 -12.33
C TYR A 206 -5.37 -14.27 -12.01
N SER A 207 -4.94 -14.97 -10.97
CA SER A 207 -5.78 -15.89 -10.19
C SER A 207 -5.50 -15.74 -8.69
N PRO A 208 -6.31 -16.31 -7.77
CA PRO A 208 -6.05 -16.24 -6.33
C PRO A 208 -4.69 -16.83 -5.90
N SER A 209 -4.13 -17.72 -6.74
CA SER A 209 -2.82 -18.36 -6.53
C SER A 209 -1.64 -17.50 -6.96
N GLY A 210 -1.85 -16.45 -7.77
CA GLY A 210 -0.79 -15.56 -8.21
C GLY A 210 -1.13 -14.75 -9.45
N VAL A 211 -0.25 -13.80 -9.75
CA VAL A 211 -0.31 -12.94 -10.93
C VAL A 211 0.86 -13.27 -11.86
N ILE A 212 0.59 -13.35 -13.16
CA ILE A 212 1.58 -13.65 -14.19
C ILE A 212 1.60 -12.51 -15.21
N PHE A 213 2.77 -11.95 -15.46
CA PHE A 213 3.07 -11.15 -16.63
C PHE A 213 3.25 -12.09 -17.83
N LEU A 214 2.34 -11.98 -18.80
CA LEU A 214 2.33 -12.85 -19.98
C LEU A 214 3.18 -12.27 -21.10
N LYS A 215 2.93 -11.00 -21.46
CA LYS A 215 3.49 -10.39 -22.67
C LYS A 215 3.52 -8.87 -22.56
N SER A 216 4.49 -8.25 -23.23
CA SER A 216 4.39 -6.86 -23.66
C SER A 216 4.66 -6.78 -25.17
N LEU A 217 3.90 -5.94 -25.86
CA LEU A 217 3.99 -5.74 -27.30
C LEU A 217 4.28 -4.27 -27.56
N GLU A 218 5.36 -3.99 -28.28
CA GLU A 218 5.75 -2.66 -28.74
C GLU A 218 5.12 -2.39 -30.12
N VAL A 219 4.33 -1.32 -30.21
CA VAL A 219 3.42 -1.04 -31.33
C VAL A 219 3.48 0.45 -31.68
N SER A 220 3.42 0.81 -32.97
CA SER A 220 3.17 2.21 -33.33
C SER A 220 1.74 2.60 -32.94
N ARG A 221 1.55 3.79 -32.36
CA ARG A 221 0.23 4.27 -31.91
C ARG A 221 -0.84 4.16 -33.00
N ASP A 222 -0.50 4.48 -34.24
CA ASP A 222 -1.42 4.48 -35.39
C ASP A 222 -1.91 3.09 -35.81
N LYS A 223 -1.28 2.02 -35.29
CA LYS A 223 -1.68 0.62 -35.54
C LYS A 223 -2.62 0.06 -34.47
N ILE A 224 -2.87 0.79 -33.38
CA ILE A 224 -3.73 0.34 -32.28
C ILE A 224 -5.19 0.55 -32.67
N THR A 225 -5.73 -0.45 -33.37
CA THR A 225 -7.15 -0.54 -33.73
C THR A 225 -7.87 -1.55 -32.84
N THR A 226 -9.20 -1.43 -32.77
CA THR A 226 -10.08 -2.41 -32.11
C THR A 226 -9.79 -3.85 -32.55
N LEU A 227 -9.60 -4.07 -33.85
CA LEU A 227 -9.28 -5.39 -34.41
C LEU A 227 -7.93 -5.90 -33.91
N TYR A 228 -6.90 -5.06 -33.94
CA TYR A 228 -5.55 -5.42 -33.48
C TYR A 228 -5.52 -5.81 -31.99
N ILE A 229 -6.24 -5.07 -31.14
CA ILE A 229 -6.41 -5.43 -29.72
C ILE A 229 -7.14 -6.78 -29.59
N LYS A 230 -8.27 -6.94 -30.28
CA LYS A 230 -9.08 -8.17 -30.24
C LYS A 230 -8.30 -9.40 -30.72
N ASP A 231 -7.45 -9.27 -31.74
CA ASP A 231 -6.64 -10.39 -32.25
C ASP A 231 -5.50 -10.76 -31.28
N ILE A 232 -4.85 -9.77 -30.66
CA ILE A 232 -3.84 -10.01 -29.60
C ILE A 232 -4.45 -10.73 -28.41
N ILE A 233 -5.57 -10.23 -27.88
CA ILE A 233 -6.21 -10.83 -26.72
C ILE A 233 -6.79 -12.22 -27.08
N SER A 234 -7.27 -12.41 -28.32
CA SER A 234 -7.66 -13.73 -28.83
C SER A 234 -6.49 -14.73 -28.79
N SER A 235 -5.32 -14.34 -29.29
CA SER A 235 -4.09 -15.16 -29.25
C SER A 235 -3.74 -15.56 -27.81
N VAL A 236 -3.82 -14.62 -26.86
CA VAL A 236 -3.53 -14.91 -25.45
C VAL A 236 -4.57 -15.83 -24.81
N ILE A 237 -5.86 -15.68 -25.14
CA ILE A 237 -6.92 -16.60 -24.66
C ILE A 237 -6.68 -18.02 -25.21
N GLU A 238 -6.28 -18.15 -26.48
CA GLU A 238 -5.95 -19.43 -27.12
C GLU A 238 -4.67 -20.06 -26.51
N GLU A 239 -3.61 -19.27 -26.28
CA GLU A 239 -2.36 -19.70 -25.61
C GLU A 239 -2.58 -20.18 -24.16
N ILE A 240 -3.63 -19.71 -23.49
CA ILE A 240 -4.01 -20.08 -22.11
C ILE A 240 -4.94 -21.30 -22.07
N GLY A 241 -5.60 -21.62 -23.19
CA GLY A 241 -6.79 -22.47 -23.23
C GLY A 241 -8.01 -21.64 -22.83
N SER A 242 -8.97 -21.50 -23.74
CA SER A 242 -10.04 -20.51 -23.62
C SER A 242 -10.98 -20.75 -22.44
N ASP A 243 -11.11 -22.02 -22.02
CA ASP A 243 -11.93 -22.43 -20.87
C ASP A 243 -11.29 -22.06 -19.52
N ASN A 244 -10.03 -21.61 -19.51
CA ASN A 244 -9.38 -21.11 -18.29
C ASN A 244 -9.63 -19.60 -18.08
N VAL A 245 -10.01 -18.85 -19.10
CA VAL A 245 -10.25 -17.39 -19.00
C VAL A 245 -11.71 -17.12 -18.69
N VAL A 246 -11.99 -16.43 -17.56
CA VAL A 246 -13.35 -16.15 -17.10
C VAL A 246 -13.76 -14.69 -17.21
N GLN A 247 -12.80 -13.77 -17.05
CA GLN A 247 -13.05 -12.34 -17.02
C GLN A 247 -12.02 -11.60 -17.87
N LEU A 248 -12.49 -10.58 -18.59
CA LEU A 248 -11.63 -9.55 -19.18
C LEU A 248 -11.85 -8.23 -18.44
N ILE A 249 -10.79 -7.67 -17.84
CA ILE A 249 -10.79 -6.29 -17.35
C ILE A 249 -10.11 -5.41 -18.40
N THR A 250 -10.93 -4.60 -19.07
CA THR A 250 -10.49 -3.59 -20.04
C THR A 250 -10.12 -2.27 -19.36
N ASP A 251 -9.32 -1.45 -20.04
CA ASP A 251 -9.28 -0.02 -19.75
C ASP A 251 -10.51 0.68 -20.36
N ASN A 252 -10.80 1.90 -19.89
CA ASN A 252 -11.99 2.64 -20.32
C ASN A 252 -11.79 3.39 -21.65
N THR A 253 -10.91 2.92 -22.54
CA THR A 253 -10.79 3.48 -23.90
C THR A 253 -11.75 2.80 -24.87
N THR A 254 -12.27 3.57 -25.82
CA THR A 254 -13.25 3.11 -26.82
C THR A 254 -12.77 1.88 -27.61
N ASN A 255 -11.48 1.83 -27.97
CA ASN A 255 -10.92 0.71 -28.73
C ASN A 255 -10.91 -0.60 -27.92
N PHE A 256 -10.66 -0.54 -26.60
CA PHE A 256 -10.75 -1.73 -25.74
C PHE A 256 -12.19 -2.13 -25.44
N GLU A 257 -13.08 -1.16 -25.23
CA GLU A 257 -14.50 -1.39 -24.98
C GLU A 257 -15.10 -2.26 -26.11
N SER A 258 -14.95 -1.81 -27.35
CA SER A 258 -15.42 -2.52 -28.55
C SER A 258 -14.65 -3.81 -28.84
N ALA A 259 -13.34 -3.87 -28.56
CA ALA A 259 -12.57 -5.11 -28.73
C ALA A 259 -13.06 -6.18 -27.76
N GLY A 260 -13.43 -5.78 -26.54
CA GLY A 260 -14.05 -6.63 -25.54
C GLY A 260 -15.41 -7.19 -25.99
N ASP A 261 -16.26 -6.38 -26.62
CA ASP A 261 -17.57 -6.85 -27.13
C ASP A 261 -17.40 -7.91 -28.25
N MET A 262 -16.42 -7.70 -29.12
CA MET A 262 -16.04 -8.69 -30.14
C MET A 262 -15.47 -9.98 -29.53
N LEU A 263 -14.80 -9.90 -28.37
CA LEU A 263 -14.26 -11.05 -27.65
C LEU A 263 -15.35 -11.84 -26.92
N ILE A 264 -16.31 -11.20 -26.26
CA ILE A 264 -17.48 -11.86 -25.67
C ILE A 264 -18.26 -12.62 -26.77
N SER A 265 -18.44 -11.99 -27.93
CA SER A 265 -19.09 -12.61 -29.09
C SER A 265 -18.37 -13.87 -29.61
N LYS A 266 -17.05 -13.98 -29.40
CA LYS A 266 -16.24 -15.15 -29.77
C LYS A 266 -16.16 -16.20 -28.66
N TYR A 267 -16.23 -15.78 -27.39
CA TYR A 267 -16.08 -16.61 -26.20
C TYR A 267 -17.25 -16.35 -25.23
N PRO A 268 -18.43 -16.98 -25.42
CA PRO A 268 -19.64 -16.61 -24.66
C PRO A 268 -19.54 -16.74 -23.14
N TRP A 269 -18.69 -17.65 -22.64
CA TRP A 269 -18.42 -17.86 -21.21
C TRP A 269 -17.45 -16.83 -20.59
N LEU A 270 -16.94 -15.89 -21.38
CA LEU A 270 -16.07 -14.79 -20.93
C LEU A 270 -16.92 -13.55 -20.70
N TYR A 271 -16.90 -13.00 -19.48
CA TYR A 271 -17.55 -11.71 -19.20
C TYR A 271 -16.54 -10.56 -19.16
N LYS A 272 -16.97 -9.37 -19.60
CA LYS A 272 -16.19 -8.12 -19.53
C LYS A 272 -16.62 -7.28 -18.35
N THR A 273 -15.67 -6.63 -17.69
CA THR A 273 -15.93 -5.60 -16.67
C THR A 273 -14.92 -4.47 -16.79
N GLN A 274 -15.32 -3.23 -16.54
CA GLN A 274 -14.35 -2.15 -16.36
C GLN A 274 -13.68 -2.24 -14.98
N CYS A 275 -12.54 -1.57 -14.82
CA CYS A 275 -11.77 -1.56 -13.57
C CYS A 275 -12.50 -0.73 -12.49
N ALA A 276 -13.15 -1.39 -11.52
CA ALA A 276 -13.96 -0.72 -10.49
C ALA A 276 -13.19 0.35 -9.71
N ALA A 277 -11.93 0.09 -9.35
CA ALA A 277 -11.05 1.02 -8.65
C ALA A 277 -10.62 2.22 -9.53
N TYR A 278 -10.74 2.14 -10.86
CA TYR A 278 -10.59 3.30 -11.74
C TYR A 278 -11.91 4.08 -11.84
N SER A 279 -13.03 3.39 -12.02
CA SER A 279 -14.37 3.99 -12.06
C SER A 279 -14.73 4.73 -10.76
N ILE A 280 -14.41 4.18 -9.59
CA ILE A 280 -14.60 4.84 -8.28
C ILE A 280 -13.67 6.05 -8.13
N ARG A 281 -12.44 5.99 -8.65
CA ARG A 281 -11.52 7.14 -8.68
C ARG A 281 -12.05 8.28 -9.55
N LEU A 282 -12.66 7.97 -10.69
CA LEU A 282 -13.37 8.95 -11.54
C LEU A 282 -14.56 9.55 -10.79
N LEU A 283 -15.41 8.74 -10.17
CA LEU A 283 -16.54 9.23 -9.37
C LEU A 283 -16.09 10.19 -8.24
N LEU A 284 -15.03 9.84 -7.51
CA LEU A 284 -14.43 10.72 -6.49
C LEU A 284 -13.91 12.04 -7.10
N LYS A 285 -13.33 12.00 -8.31
CA LYS A 285 -12.86 13.18 -9.07
C LYS A 285 -14.02 14.11 -9.43
N GLU A 286 -15.12 13.53 -9.90
CA GLU A 286 -16.32 14.22 -10.38
C GLU A 286 -17.03 14.89 -9.21
N ILE A 287 -17.28 14.16 -8.10
CA ILE A 287 -17.81 14.74 -6.86
C ILE A 287 -16.93 15.91 -6.36
N CYS A 288 -15.60 15.76 -6.39
CA CYS A 288 -14.67 16.81 -5.98
C CYS A 288 -14.60 18.03 -6.93
N LYS A 289 -15.17 17.94 -8.14
CA LYS A 289 -15.07 18.96 -9.20
C LYS A 289 -16.39 19.61 -9.58
N GLU A 290 -17.46 18.83 -9.65
CA GLU A 290 -18.75 19.22 -10.24
C GLU A 290 -19.82 19.52 -9.18
N VAL A 291 -19.59 19.12 -7.93
CA VAL A 291 -20.45 19.48 -6.80
C VAL A 291 -19.91 20.76 -6.15
N ASP A 292 -20.50 21.90 -6.49
CA ASP A 292 -20.00 23.25 -6.13
C ASP A 292 -19.60 23.40 -4.66
N TRP A 293 -20.46 22.92 -3.74
CA TRP A 293 -20.21 23.06 -2.30
C TRP A 293 -19.01 22.21 -1.85
N VAL A 294 -18.80 21.04 -2.44
CA VAL A 294 -17.61 20.20 -2.19
C VAL A 294 -16.37 20.87 -2.78
N GLN A 295 -16.48 21.39 -4.02
CA GLN A 295 -15.38 22.05 -4.73
C GLN A 295 -14.85 23.26 -3.95
N LYS A 296 -15.76 24.10 -3.40
CA LYS A 296 -15.42 25.26 -2.56
C LYS A 296 -14.56 24.87 -1.35
N ILE A 297 -14.98 23.86 -0.58
CA ILE A 297 -14.24 23.38 0.59
C ILE A 297 -12.86 22.85 0.22
N ILE A 298 -12.75 22.16 -0.91
CA ILE A 298 -11.46 21.67 -1.43
C ILE A 298 -10.53 22.85 -1.81
N ILE A 299 -11.07 23.96 -2.35
CA ILE A 299 -10.30 25.17 -2.70
C ILE A 299 -9.82 25.91 -1.44
N ASP A 300 -10.66 26.02 -0.41
CA ASP A 300 -10.31 26.66 0.85
C ASP A 300 -9.29 25.82 1.66
N ALA A 301 -9.48 24.50 1.71
CA ALA A 301 -8.49 23.57 2.26
C ALA A 301 -7.14 23.64 1.51
N LYS A 302 -7.16 23.71 0.17
CA LYS A 302 -5.96 23.96 -0.65
C LYS A 302 -5.27 25.27 -0.31
N SER A 303 -6.05 26.33 0.00
CA SER A 303 -5.52 27.62 0.40
C SER A 303 -4.76 27.52 1.74
N ILE A 304 -5.32 26.80 2.73
CA ILE A 304 -4.63 26.52 4.01
C ILE A 304 -3.30 25.80 3.77
N VAL A 305 -3.31 24.64 3.10
CA VAL A 305 -2.08 23.82 2.96
C VAL A 305 -1.01 24.56 2.15
N SER A 306 -1.40 25.24 1.07
CA SER A 306 -0.46 26.00 0.25
C SER A 306 0.17 27.15 1.03
N TYR A 307 -0.56 27.77 1.96
CA TYR A 307 -0.04 28.82 2.83
C TYR A 307 0.88 28.27 3.92
N MET A 308 0.52 27.14 4.56
CA MET A 308 1.32 26.54 5.64
C MET A 308 2.70 26.03 5.18
N TYR A 309 2.88 25.82 3.87
CA TYR A 309 4.16 25.48 3.25
C TYR A 309 4.70 26.58 2.31
N LYS A 310 4.19 27.82 2.40
CA LYS A 310 4.62 28.95 1.56
C LYS A 310 6.09 29.33 1.77
N ASP A 311 6.57 29.25 3.01
CA ASP A 311 7.97 29.44 3.38
C ASP A 311 8.35 28.60 4.62
N GLY A 312 9.66 28.54 4.89
CA GLY A 312 10.21 27.75 5.99
C GLY A 312 9.88 28.27 7.39
N ILE A 313 9.55 29.55 7.55
CA ILE A 313 9.18 30.14 8.86
C ILE A 313 7.77 29.69 9.22
N ILE A 314 6.82 29.85 8.29
CA ILE A 314 5.43 29.39 8.46
C ILE A 314 5.39 27.88 8.65
N SER A 315 6.14 27.11 7.84
CA SER A 315 6.16 25.64 7.96
C SER A 315 6.76 25.16 9.28
N SER A 316 7.84 25.80 9.76
CA SER A 316 8.42 25.52 11.08
C SER A 316 7.45 25.86 12.21
N LEU A 317 6.77 27.02 12.12
CA LEU A 317 5.81 27.47 13.11
C LEU A 317 4.57 26.56 13.16
N MET A 318 4.05 26.14 12.01
CA MET A 318 2.97 25.15 11.94
C MET A 318 3.39 23.84 12.61
N ARG A 319 4.57 23.30 12.29
CA ARG A 319 5.11 22.08 12.90
C ARG A 319 5.33 22.18 14.42
N GLU A 320 5.68 23.36 14.93
CA GLU A 320 5.78 23.63 16.37
C GLU A 320 4.41 23.44 17.07
N TYR A 321 3.33 23.93 16.46
CA TYR A 321 1.97 23.86 17.02
C TYR A 321 1.31 22.50 16.80
N THR A 322 1.51 21.84 15.65
CA THR A 322 0.89 20.56 15.33
C THR A 322 1.63 19.34 15.90
N ASN A 323 2.63 19.54 16.78
CA ASN A 323 3.52 18.49 17.29
C ASN A 323 4.13 17.64 16.13
N HIS A 324 4.64 18.34 15.11
CA HIS A 324 5.19 17.77 13.88
C HIS A 324 4.23 16.93 13.02
N LYS A 325 2.92 16.88 13.30
CA LYS A 325 1.93 16.33 12.35
C LYS A 325 1.94 17.15 11.06
N GLU A 326 2.12 16.49 9.92
CA GLU A 326 2.17 17.15 8.61
C GLU A 326 0.80 17.23 7.93
N LEU A 327 0.51 18.39 7.34
CA LEU A 327 -0.61 18.55 6.42
C LEU A 327 -0.28 17.86 5.09
N LYS A 328 -1.22 17.09 4.55
CA LYS A 328 -1.02 16.38 3.27
C LYS A 328 -1.37 17.30 2.09
N HIS A 329 -0.40 17.53 1.20
CA HIS A 329 -0.66 18.22 -0.06
C HIS A 329 -1.58 17.37 -0.97
N PRO A 330 -2.57 17.98 -1.63
CA PRO A 330 -3.37 17.29 -2.64
C PRO A 330 -2.50 17.07 -3.89
N CYS A 331 -2.24 15.81 -4.22
CA CYS A 331 -1.57 15.46 -5.45
C CYS A 331 -2.60 15.46 -6.58
N LYS A 332 -2.41 16.30 -7.60
CA LYS A 332 -3.30 16.39 -8.79
C LYS A 332 -3.58 15.03 -9.46
N ARG A 333 -2.72 14.03 -9.24
CA ARG A 333 -2.79 12.67 -9.80
C ARG A 333 -3.31 11.60 -8.81
N ARG A 334 -3.45 11.89 -7.51
CA ARG A 334 -4.03 10.96 -6.51
C ARG A 334 -5.45 11.39 -6.14
N PHE A 335 -6.44 10.63 -6.57
CA PHE A 335 -7.87 10.93 -6.32
C PHE A 335 -8.22 10.94 -4.82
N SER A 336 -7.63 10.02 -4.05
CA SER A 336 -7.71 9.93 -2.59
C SER A 336 -7.09 11.15 -1.87
N SER A 337 -6.27 11.97 -2.53
CA SER A 337 -5.50 13.01 -1.85
C SER A 337 -6.31 14.23 -1.40
N ASN A 338 -7.46 14.55 -2.03
CA ASN A 338 -8.37 15.56 -1.49
C ASN A 338 -8.96 15.09 -0.15
N PHE A 339 -9.37 13.82 -0.05
CA PHE A 339 -9.87 13.21 1.19
C PHE A 339 -8.77 13.18 2.28
N LEU A 340 -7.56 12.73 1.94
CA LEU A 340 -6.43 12.70 2.87
C LEU A 340 -6.01 14.11 3.33
N MET A 341 -6.06 15.11 2.44
CA MET A 341 -5.82 16.52 2.78
C MET A 341 -6.87 17.02 3.79
N LEU A 342 -8.16 16.86 3.49
CA LEU A 342 -9.26 17.32 4.34
C LEU A 342 -9.19 16.68 5.74
N ARG A 343 -8.94 15.36 5.80
CA ARG A 343 -8.75 14.63 7.07
C ARG A 343 -7.49 15.09 7.81
N ALA A 344 -6.37 15.33 7.11
CA ALA A 344 -5.15 15.82 7.74
C ALA A 344 -5.34 17.22 8.37
N ILE A 345 -6.05 18.12 7.68
CA ILE A 345 -6.40 19.45 8.20
C ILE A 345 -7.34 19.35 9.41
N LEU A 346 -8.38 18.50 9.33
CA LEU A 346 -9.32 18.28 10.43
C LEU A 346 -8.64 17.71 11.69
N ASN A 347 -7.67 16.80 11.52
CA ASN A 347 -6.88 16.20 12.61
C ASN A 347 -5.94 17.17 13.34
N VAL A 348 -5.81 18.41 12.87
CA VAL A 348 -5.05 19.50 13.51
C VAL A 348 -5.87 20.80 13.62
N GLN A 349 -7.20 20.70 13.63
CA GLN A 349 -8.11 21.85 13.69
C GLN A 349 -7.74 22.78 14.87
N ASP A 350 -7.65 22.22 16.07
CA ASP A 350 -7.44 23.00 17.30
C ASP A 350 -6.04 23.61 17.33
N GLU A 351 -5.01 22.85 16.90
CA GLU A 351 -3.63 23.33 16.78
C GLU A 351 -3.50 24.49 15.77
N LEU A 352 -4.21 24.42 14.64
CA LEU A 352 -4.26 25.51 13.65
C LEU A 352 -5.02 26.74 14.17
N GLN A 353 -6.09 26.57 14.95
CA GLN A 353 -6.80 27.69 15.57
C GLN A 353 -5.95 28.38 16.64
N LEU A 354 -5.23 27.62 17.48
CA LEU A 354 -4.28 28.13 18.47
C LEU A 354 -3.12 28.88 17.82
N LEU A 355 -2.60 28.38 16.69
CA LEU A 355 -1.54 29.02 15.90
C LEU A 355 -1.91 30.46 15.52
N LEU A 356 -3.12 30.71 15.03
CA LEU A 356 -3.57 32.05 14.61
C LEU A 356 -3.64 33.07 15.75
N VAL A 357 -3.93 32.61 16.97
CA VAL A 357 -4.05 33.48 18.15
C VAL A 357 -2.67 33.91 18.67
N SER A 358 -1.61 33.15 18.34
CA SER A 358 -0.24 33.37 18.81
C SER A 358 0.33 34.73 18.43
N SER A 359 1.20 35.27 19.29
CA SER A 359 2.00 36.47 18.99
C SER A 359 2.97 36.23 17.83
N LYS A 360 3.51 35.00 17.70
CA LYS A 360 4.38 34.60 16.59
C LYS A 360 3.67 34.77 15.24
N TRP A 361 2.43 34.30 15.12
CA TRP A 361 1.63 34.44 13.90
C TRP A 361 1.25 35.90 13.61
N LYS A 362 0.80 36.65 14.63
CA LYS A 362 0.41 38.07 14.49
C LYS A 362 1.55 38.98 14.04
N ASN A 363 2.80 38.58 14.26
CA ASN A 363 4.00 39.33 13.87
C ASN A 363 4.57 38.93 12.49
N LEU A 364 3.87 38.10 11.70
CA LEU A 364 4.31 37.71 10.35
C LEU A 364 4.02 38.82 9.32
N ASN A 365 5.06 39.55 8.93
CA ASN A 365 5.00 40.62 7.90
C ASN A 365 4.89 40.08 6.45
N HIS A 366 3.92 39.21 6.18
CA HIS A 366 3.66 38.67 4.84
C HIS A 366 2.24 39.02 4.37
N ASN A 367 2.08 39.34 3.08
CA ASN A 367 0.81 39.62 2.37
C ASN A 367 -0.45 39.59 3.25
N GLU A 368 -0.87 40.73 3.81
CA GLU A 368 -2.04 40.81 4.71
C GLU A 368 -3.28 40.10 4.13
N LYS A 369 -3.47 40.18 2.80
CA LYS A 369 -4.58 39.53 2.08
C LYS A 369 -4.53 37.99 2.15
N ASP A 370 -3.35 37.38 2.03
CA ASP A 370 -3.20 35.92 2.11
C ASP A 370 -3.41 35.45 3.55
N ILE A 371 -2.81 36.15 4.53
CA ILE A 371 -2.97 35.86 5.96
C ILE A 371 -4.44 35.99 6.36
N ALA A 372 -5.09 37.10 6.01
CA ALA A 372 -6.48 37.36 6.37
C ALA A 372 -7.42 36.29 5.77
N LYS A 373 -7.20 35.87 4.52
CA LYS A 373 -7.99 34.80 3.89
C LYS A 373 -7.80 33.46 4.63
N VAL A 374 -6.57 33.05 4.90
CA VAL A 374 -6.30 31.76 5.55
C VAL A 374 -6.78 31.77 7.01
N ALA A 375 -6.61 32.89 7.71
CA ALA A 375 -7.12 33.08 9.06
C ALA A 375 -8.64 33.02 9.11
N SER A 376 -9.36 33.67 8.19
CA SER A 376 -10.83 33.66 8.17
C SER A 376 -11.41 32.28 7.86
N ILE A 377 -10.76 31.48 7.00
CA ILE A 377 -11.15 30.07 6.76
C ILE A 377 -10.97 29.24 8.03
N ILE A 378 -9.78 29.28 8.66
CA ILE A 378 -9.48 28.49 9.88
C ILE A 378 -10.32 28.92 11.09
N GLN A 379 -10.74 30.19 11.17
CA GLN A 379 -11.66 30.68 12.21
C GLN A 379 -13.15 30.39 11.91
N SER A 380 -13.50 30.00 10.68
CA SER A 380 -14.89 29.73 10.29
C SER A 380 -15.38 28.38 10.82
N ALA A 381 -16.31 28.41 11.79
CA ALA A 381 -17.00 27.20 12.25
C ALA A 381 -17.80 26.51 11.12
N GLU A 382 -18.29 27.28 10.15
CA GLU A 382 -18.99 26.75 8.96
C GLU A 382 -18.04 25.88 8.12
N PHE A 383 -16.81 26.36 7.86
CA PHE A 383 -15.80 25.60 7.12
C PHE A 383 -15.51 24.24 7.77
N TRP A 384 -15.27 24.19 9.09
CA TRP A 384 -15.00 22.93 9.79
C TRP A 384 -16.19 21.97 9.79
N SER A 385 -17.41 22.49 9.87
CA SER A 385 -18.63 21.68 9.71
C SER A 385 -18.74 21.10 8.30
N GLN A 386 -18.50 21.91 7.28
CA GLN A 386 -18.54 21.50 5.87
C GLN A 386 -17.39 20.56 5.49
N VAL A 387 -16.20 20.67 6.11
CA VAL A 387 -15.10 19.69 5.97
C VAL A 387 -15.54 18.31 6.48
N LYS A 388 -16.20 18.24 7.65
CA LYS A 388 -16.76 16.99 8.18
C LYS A 388 -17.83 16.42 7.24
N GLU A 389 -18.71 17.27 6.71
CA GLU A 389 -19.73 16.91 5.73
C GLU A 389 -19.12 16.30 4.45
N VAL A 390 -18.11 16.94 3.85
CA VAL A 390 -17.41 16.40 2.67
C VAL A 390 -16.74 15.06 2.99
N LEU A 391 -16.12 14.91 4.17
CA LEU A 391 -15.49 13.65 4.55
C LEU A 391 -16.51 12.51 4.67
N LEU A 392 -17.71 12.77 5.21
CA LEU A 392 -18.79 11.77 5.30
C LEU A 392 -19.31 11.32 3.93
N VAL A 393 -19.27 12.19 2.90
CA VAL A 393 -19.60 11.83 1.51
C VAL A 393 -18.50 10.98 0.86
N LEU A 394 -17.23 11.39 1.03
CA LEU A 394 -16.11 10.76 0.33
C LEU A 394 -15.64 9.46 1.00
N GLU A 395 -15.78 9.33 2.33
CA GLU A 395 -15.26 8.19 3.08
C GLU A 395 -15.83 6.83 2.63
N PRO A 396 -17.15 6.65 2.44
CA PRO A 396 -17.70 5.36 2.01
C PRO A 396 -17.13 4.92 0.67
N LEU A 397 -17.02 5.84 -0.29
CA LEU A 397 -16.40 5.58 -1.61
C LEU A 397 -14.90 5.28 -1.51
N VAL A 398 -14.17 5.96 -0.61
CA VAL A 398 -12.75 5.67 -0.34
C VAL A 398 -12.56 4.30 0.31
N ARG A 399 -13.51 3.83 1.14
CA ARG A 399 -13.50 2.47 1.69
C ARG A 399 -13.73 1.42 0.59
N VAL A 400 -14.74 1.59 -0.28
CA VAL A 400 -14.91 0.67 -1.42
C VAL A 400 -13.70 0.71 -2.34
N LEU A 401 -13.11 1.89 -2.60
CA LEU A 401 -11.86 1.97 -3.36
C LEU A 401 -10.76 1.12 -2.71
N ARG A 402 -10.52 1.22 -1.39
CA ARG A 402 -9.53 0.38 -0.68
C ARG A 402 -9.84 -1.11 -0.75
N LEU A 403 -11.12 -1.49 -0.72
CA LEU A 403 -11.55 -2.88 -0.92
C LEU A 403 -11.10 -3.40 -2.28
N VAL A 404 -11.35 -2.67 -3.38
CA VAL A 404 -11.05 -3.17 -4.74
C VAL A 404 -9.65 -2.84 -5.26
N ASP A 405 -8.95 -1.88 -4.67
CA ASP A 405 -7.60 -1.46 -5.12
C ASP A 405 -6.50 -2.46 -4.73
N ASN A 406 -6.67 -3.10 -3.56
CA ASN A 406 -6.94 -4.54 -3.46
C ASN A 406 -6.16 -5.53 -4.37
N ASP A 407 -5.24 -6.35 -3.83
CA ASP A 407 -4.63 -7.48 -4.56
C ASP A 407 -5.44 -8.80 -4.47
N LEU A 408 -6.64 -8.77 -3.88
CA LEU A 408 -7.42 -9.94 -3.49
C LEU A 408 -8.57 -10.23 -4.46
N SER A 409 -9.25 -11.37 -4.26
CA SER A 409 -10.49 -11.70 -4.96
C SER A 409 -11.66 -10.91 -4.36
N THR A 410 -12.15 -9.88 -5.07
CA THR A 410 -13.13 -8.93 -4.51
C THR A 410 -14.53 -9.04 -5.12
N ALA A 411 -14.74 -9.91 -6.11
CA ALA A 411 -16.02 -10.03 -6.84
C ALA A 411 -17.23 -10.24 -5.89
N GLY A 412 -17.09 -11.12 -4.89
CA GLY A 412 -18.13 -11.42 -3.91
C GLY A 412 -18.34 -10.38 -2.80
N TYR A 413 -17.77 -9.17 -2.95
CA TYR A 413 -17.81 -8.10 -1.95
C TYR A 413 -18.20 -6.73 -2.53
N LEU A 414 -17.94 -6.45 -3.81
CA LEU A 414 -18.11 -5.12 -4.40
C LEU A 414 -19.56 -4.61 -4.36
N TYR A 415 -20.56 -5.46 -4.67
CA TYR A 415 -21.96 -5.02 -4.71
C TYR A 415 -22.45 -4.58 -3.34
N GLU A 416 -22.29 -5.42 -2.31
CA GLU A 416 -22.63 -5.07 -0.92
C GLU A 416 -21.86 -3.84 -0.42
N ALA A 417 -20.57 -3.73 -0.73
CA ALA A 417 -19.76 -2.57 -0.33
C ALA A 417 -20.27 -1.25 -0.93
N MET A 418 -20.72 -1.26 -2.19
CA MET A 418 -21.30 -0.09 -2.84
C MET A 418 -22.73 0.22 -2.37
N GLU A 419 -23.56 -0.79 -2.10
CA GLU A 419 -24.89 -0.57 -1.53
C GLU A 419 -24.80 0.00 -0.11
N MET A 420 -23.89 -0.50 0.72
CA MET A 420 -23.57 0.14 2.01
C MET A 420 -23.03 1.56 1.85
N ALA A 421 -22.20 1.83 0.84
CA ALA A 421 -21.70 3.18 0.59
C ALA A 421 -22.82 4.17 0.20
N LYS A 422 -23.71 3.74 -0.70
CA LYS A 422 -24.94 4.44 -1.11
C LYS A 422 -25.85 4.75 0.07
N GLU A 423 -26.18 3.74 0.88
CA GLU A 423 -27.07 3.93 2.03
C GLU A 423 -26.41 4.81 3.12
N THR A 424 -25.09 4.66 3.35
CA THR A 424 -24.33 5.53 4.26
C THR A 424 -24.38 6.99 3.80
N MET A 425 -24.18 7.26 2.51
CA MET A 425 -24.28 8.63 1.96
C MET A 425 -25.71 9.18 2.07
N LYS A 426 -26.73 8.38 1.77
CA LYS A 426 -28.13 8.78 1.83
C LYS A 426 -28.56 9.20 3.25
N GLN A 427 -28.22 8.42 4.26
CA GLN A 427 -28.58 8.68 5.66
C GLN A 427 -28.03 10.01 6.21
N GLN A 428 -26.96 10.57 5.63
CA GLN A 428 -26.45 11.90 6.02
C GLN A 428 -27.33 13.06 5.55
N TYR A 429 -28.24 12.82 4.61
CA TYR A 429 -28.98 13.86 3.88
C TYR A 429 -30.50 13.71 3.93
N ASP A 430 -31.04 12.90 4.84
CA ASP A 430 -32.49 12.79 5.07
C ASP A 430 -33.15 14.17 5.36
N SER A 431 -32.38 15.15 5.83
CA SER A 431 -32.79 16.55 6.06
C SER A 431 -32.45 17.55 4.95
N ASN A 432 -31.67 17.18 3.93
CA ASN A 432 -31.27 18.06 2.82
C ASN A 432 -31.07 17.25 1.52
N GLN A 433 -32.18 16.91 0.88
CA GLN A 433 -32.20 16.06 -0.31
C GLN A 433 -31.53 16.70 -1.52
N ASP A 434 -31.57 18.03 -1.68
CA ASP A 434 -31.00 18.72 -2.85
C ASP A 434 -29.48 18.54 -2.96
N LYS A 435 -28.76 18.65 -1.83
CA LYS A 435 -27.31 18.35 -1.78
C LYS A 435 -27.01 16.90 -2.15
N TYR A 436 -27.81 15.96 -1.65
CA TYR A 436 -27.65 14.54 -1.97
C TYR A 436 -27.92 14.27 -3.45
N MET A 437 -28.95 14.87 -4.05
CA MET A 437 -29.31 14.63 -5.46
C MET A 437 -28.19 15.02 -6.44
N GLN A 438 -27.38 16.05 -6.12
CA GLN A 438 -26.20 16.40 -6.90
C GLN A 438 -25.16 15.26 -6.92
N ILE A 439 -24.87 14.67 -5.76
CA ILE A 439 -23.94 13.54 -5.61
C ILE A 439 -24.54 12.25 -6.19
N TRP A 440 -25.81 11.98 -5.90
CA TRP A 440 -26.55 10.80 -6.33
C TRP A 440 -26.63 10.67 -7.86
N LYS A 441 -26.74 11.79 -8.57
CA LYS A 441 -26.71 11.81 -10.05
C LYS A 441 -25.38 11.26 -10.59
N LEU A 442 -24.25 11.76 -10.07
CA LEU A 442 -22.91 11.30 -10.44
C LEU A 442 -22.70 9.83 -10.05
N PHE A 443 -23.09 9.47 -8.81
CA PHE A 443 -23.02 8.10 -8.31
C PHE A 443 -23.79 7.13 -9.20
N SER A 444 -25.05 7.43 -9.51
CA SER A 444 -25.95 6.51 -10.25
C SER A 444 -25.49 6.22 -11.67
N CYS A 445 -24.98 7.26 -12.35
CA CYS A 445 -24.36 7.15 -13.67
C CYS A 445 -23.15 6.22 -13.60
N ARG A 446 -22.14 6.53 -12.77
CA ARG A 446 -20.94 5.70 -12.63
C ARG A 446 -21.20 4.29 -12.10
N TYR A 447 -22.17 4.14 -11.20
CA TYR A 447 -22.61 2.86 -10.64
C TYR A 447 -23.09 1.92 -11.76
N THR A 448 -24.04 2.39 -12.57
CA THR A 448 -24.69 1.59 -13.62
C THR A 448 -23.81 1.40 -14.86
N GLU A 449 -23.07 2.43 -15.28
CA GLU A 449 -22.31 2.41 -16.54
C GLU A 449 -20.90 1.83 -16.41
N ASN A 450 -20.27 1.87 -15.22
CA ASN A 450 -18.82 1.60 -15.10
C ASN A 450 -18.37 0.77 -13.89
N ILE A 451 -19.16 0.65 -12.82
CA ILE A 451 -18.77 -0.05 -11.59
C ILE A 451 -19.48 -1.39 -11.47
N MET A 452 -20.80 -1.41 -11.70
CA MET A 452 -21.60 -2.61 -11.60
C MET A 452 -21.73 -3.37 -12.91
N HIS A 453 -21.72 -4.68 -12.75
CA HIS A 453 -22.04 -5.67 -13.76
C HIS A 453 -22.89 -6.73 -13.05
N PRO A 454 -23.88 -7.40 -13.69
CA PRO A 454 -24.75 -8.37 -13.04
C PRO A 454 -23.99 -9.45 -12.25
N ILE A 455 -22.80 -9.82 -12.73
CA ILE A 455 -21.89 -10.76 -12.06
C ILE A 455 -21.47 -10.33 -10.64
N HIS A 456 -21.41 -9.04 -10.31
CA HIS A 456 -21.03 -8.54 -8.97
C HIS A 456 -22.16 -8.74 -7.95
N ALA A 457 -23.41 -8.55 -8.38
CA ALA A 457 -24.59 -8.86 -7.57
C ALA A 457 -24.73 -10.38 -7.38
N ALA A 458 -24.56 -11.15 -8.47
CA ALA A 458 -24.55 -12.61 -8.40
C ALA A 458 -23.45 -13.15 -7.48
N ALA A 459 -22.23 -12.63 -7.57
CA ALA A 459 -21.12 -12.99 -6.69
C ALA A 459 -21.42 -12.69 -5.22
N THR A 460 -22.21 -11.65 -4.92
CA THR A 460 -22.63 -11.32 -3.56
C THR A 460 -23.69 -12.28 -3.04
N PHE A 461 -24.64 -12.72 -3.88
CA PHE A 461 -25.54 -13.83 -3.54
C PHE A 461 -24.76 -15.14 -3.29
N LEU A 462 -23.78 -15.45 -4.15
CA LEU A 462 -22.89 -16.61 -4.02
C LEU A 462 -21.92 -16.50 -2.82
N ASN A 463 -21.84 -15.35 -2.14
CA ASN A 463 -21.08 -15.23 -0.91
C ASN A 463 -21.91 -15.79 0.27
N PRO A 464 -21.52 -16.93 0.86
CA PRO A 464 -22.33 -17.63 1.85
C PRO A 464 -22.42 -16.85 3.17
N ALA A 465 -21.43 -15.98 3.47
CA ALA A 465 -21.46 -15.13 4.65
C ALA A 465 -22.53 -14.03 4.53
N TYR A 466 -22.74 -13.49 3.32
CA TYR A 466 -23.86 -12.57 3.05
C TYR A 466 -25.19 -13.30 3.00
N LEU A 467 -25.30 -14.41 2.26
CA LEU A 467 -26.54 -15.19 2.22
C LEU A 467 -27.03 -15.56 3.64
N CYS A 468 -26.13 -15.99 4.53
CA CYS A 468 -26.46 -16.36 5.90
C CYS A 468 -26.62 -15.19 6.89
N SER A 469 -26.41 -13.95 6.48
CA SER A 469 -26.62 -12.77 7.32
C SER A 469 -28.10 -12.61 7.71
N GLU A 470 -28.36 -12.15 8.94
CA GLU A 470 -29.71 -11.78 9.40
C GLU A 470 -30.29 -10.59 8.63
N LYS A 471 -29.42 -9.76 8.05
CA LYS A 471 -29.79 -8.59 7.23
C LYS A 471 -29.93 -8.92 5.73
N PHE A 472 -29.77 -10.19 5.33
CA PHE A 472 -29.80 -10.57 3.93
C PHE A 472 -31.18 -10.35 3.30
N ILE A 473 -31.22 -9.58 2.22
CA ILE A 473 -32.40 -9.41 1.36
C ILE A 473 -31.94 -9.65 -0.08
N GLU A 474 -32.54 -10.62 -0.76
CA GLU A 474 -32.24 -10.92 -2.16
C GLU A 474 -32.85 -9.85 -3.07
N SER A 475 -32.01 -8.96 -3.62
CA SER A 475 -32.42 -7.89 -4.52
C SER A 475 -32.82 -8.40 -5.91
N HIS A 476 -33.36 -7.51 -6.76
CA HIS A 476 -33.68 -7.88 -8.14
C HIS A 476 -32.39 -8.11 -8.95
N GLU A 477 -31.41 -7.24 -8.73
CA GLU A 477 -30.10 -7.28 -9.37
C GLU A 477 -29.31 -8.56 -9.04
N MET A 478 -29.49 -9.13 -7.84
CA MET A 478 -28.94 -10.46 -7.51
C MET A 478 -29.57 -11.55 -8.37
N LYS A 479 -30.89 -11.50 -8.59
CA LYS A 479 -31.61 -12.48 -9.42
C LYS A 479 -31.24 -12.33 -10.88
N ASP A 480 -31.21 -11.11 -11.40
CA ASP A 480 -30.77 -10.80 -12.77
C ASP A 480 -29.31 -11.23 -12.98
N GLY A 481 -28.46 -11.10 -11.95
CA GLY A 481 -27.10 -11.64 -11.94
C GLY A 481 -27.02 -13.17 -12.02
N ILE A 482 -27.92 -13.89 -11.36
CA ILE A 482 -28.01 -15.36 -11.47
C ILE A 482 -28.54 -15.78 -12.85
N SER A 483 -29.53 -15.07 -13.40
CA SER A 483 -30.00 -15.26 -14.78
C SER A 483 -28.87 -15.01 -15.78
N PHE A 484 -28.07 -13.95 -15.61
CA PHE A 484 -26.90 -13.68 -16.44
C PHE A 484 -25.90 -14.85 -16.44
N ILE A 485 -25.61 -15.45 -15.28
CA ILE A 485 -24.75 -16.63 -15.18
C ILE A 485 -25.35 -17.80 -15.97
N LEU A 486 -26.64 -18.10 -15.76
CA LEU A 486 -27.35 -19.19 -16.43
C LEU A 486 -27.34 -19.06 -17.96
N GLU A 487 -27.59 -17.85 -18.46
CA GLU A 487 -27.75 -17.56 -19.88
C GLU A 487 -26.42 -17.52 -20.64
N ASN A 488 -25.35 -17.02 -20.01
CA ASN A 488 -24.08 -16.71 -20.69
C ASN A 488 -22.93 -17.65 -20.30
N LEU A 489 -22.85 -18.08 -19.02
CA LEU A 489 -21.70 -18.81 -18.48
C LEU A 489 -21.96 -20.31 -18.30
N VAL A 490 -23.21 -20.70 -18.03
CA VAL A 490 -23.59 -22.11 -17.80
C VAL A 490 -23.81 -22.84 -19.12
N ALA A 491 -23.12 -23.97 -19.27
CA ALA A 491 -23.25 -24.87 -20.42
C ALA A 491 -24.71 -25.34 -20.55
N ILE A 492 -25.22 -25.49 -21.77
CA ILE A 492 -26.66 -25.68 -22.03
C ILE A 492 -27.20 -26.92 -21.28
N GLU A 493 -26.40 -27.98 -21.27
CA GLU A 493 -26.61 -29.25 -20.59
C GLU A 493 -26.58 -29.16 -19.04
N GLU A 494 -25.90 -28.16 -18.46
CA GLU A 494 -25.80 -27.96 -17.01
C GLU A 494 -26.90 -27.03 -16.46
N ARG A 495 -27.66 -26.34 -17.32
CA ARG A 495 -28.61 -25.26 -16.92
C ARG A 495 -29.70 -25.70 -15.95
N GLU A 496 -30.31 -26.85 -16.18
CA GLU A 496 -31.42 -27.34 -15.34
C GLU A 496 -30.92 -27.65 -13.92
N ASP A 497 -29.80 -28.36 -13.83
CA ASP A 497 -29.22 -28.79 -12.55
C ASP A 497 -28.55 -27.62 -11.80
N PHE A 498 -27.91 -26.68 -12.51
CA PHE A 498 -27.47 -25.40 -11.94
C PHE A 498 -28.63 -24.69 -11.22
N MET A 499 -29.80 -24.58 -11.86
CA MET A 499 -30.96 -23.93 -11.23
C MET A 499 -31.53 -24.72 -10.05
N LYS A 500 -31.52 -26.06 -10.08
CA LYS A 500 -31.87 -26.89 -8.90
C LYS A 500 -30.91 -26.60 -7.75
N GLU A 501 -29.61 -26.59 -8.01
CA GLU A 501 -28.58 -26.33 -7.00
C GLU A 501 -28.65 -24.90 -6.42
N VAL A 502 -28.95 -23.89 -7.25
CA VAL A 502 -29.22 -22.52 -6.80
C VAL A 502 -30.39 -22.48 -5.81
N GLN A 503 -31.47 -23.26 -6.03
CA GLN A 503 -32.57 -23.32 -5.06
C GLN A 503 -32.16 -24.01 -3.76
N LEU A 504 -31.36 -25.09 -3.81
CA LEU A 504 -30.84 -25.76 -2.62
C LEU A 504 -29.95 -24.81 -1.79
N TYR A 505 -29.08 -24.05 -2.45
CA TYR A 505 -28.25 -23.02 -1.82
C TYR A 505 -29.10 -21.88 -1.22
N ARG A 506 -30.03 -21.30 -1.99
CA ARG A 506 -30.97 -20.25 -1.53
C ARG A 506 -31.76 -20.69 -0.28
N ASN A 507 -32.22 -21.94 -0.26
CA ASN A 507 -32.96 -22.53 0.86
C ASN A 507 -32.09 -22.91 2.06
N LYS A 508 -30.78 -22.66 2.02
CA LYS A 508 -29.81 -22.90 3.11
C LYS A 508 -29.88 -24.33 3.66
N VAL A 509 -29.98 -25.32 2.78
CA VAL A 509 -30.23 -26.72 3.17
C VAL A 509 -29.22 -27.21 4.24
N PRO A 510 -29.67 -27.88 5.32
CA PRO A 510 -28.81 -28.26 6.44
C PRO A 510 -27.64 -29.19 6.07
N SER A 511 -27.79 -29.93 4.96
CA SER A 511 -26.76 -30.76 4.35
C SER A 511 -25.54 -29.98 3.86
N LEU A 512 -25.75 -28.74 3.42
CA LEU A 512 -24.71 -27.82 2.96
C LEU A 512 -24.23 -26.93 4.12
N PHE A 513 -25.16 -26.28 4.82
CA PHE A 513 -24.86 -25.37 5.93
C PHE A 513 -24.70 -26.11 7.27
N THR A 514 -23.77 -27.05 7.28
CA THR A 514 -23.29 -27.79 8.46
C THR A 514 -22.67 -26.87 9.53
N ILE A 515 -22.37 -27.40 10.72
CA ILE A 515 -21.66 -26.64 11.77
C ILE A 515 -20.32 -26.11 11.24
N THR A 516 -19.53 -26.96 10.56
CA THR A 516 -18.26 -26.58 9.93
C THR A 516 -18.45 -25.46 8.90
N ALA A 517 -19.42 -25.62 7.99
CA ALA A 517 -19.71 -24.61 6.97
C ALA A 517 -20.13 -23.27 7.59
N LYS A 518 -20.93 -23.28 8.66
CA LYS A 518 -21.33 -22.07 9.41
C LYS A 518 -20.17 -21.41 10.15
N THR A 519 -19.22 -22.19 10.66
CA THR A 519 -17.97 -21.65 11.23
C THR A 519 -17.11 -20.98 10.15
N MET A 520 -16.97 -21.62 8.99
CA MET A 520 -16.15 -21.11 7.88
C MET A 520 -16.63 -19.77 7.32
N LEU A 521 -17.91 -19.40 7.49
CA LEU A 521 -18.43 -18.07 7.13
C LEU A 521 -17.64 -16.91 7.77
N LYS A 522 -17.01 -17.13 8.92
CA LYS A 522 -16.25 -16.12 9.68
C LYS A 522 -14.74 -16.28 9.59
N THR A 523 -14.25 -17.39 9.05
CA THR A 523 -12.82 -17.75 9.02
C THR A 523 -12.27 -18.00 7.63
N SER A 524 -13.12 -18.05 6.61
CA SER A 524 -12.71 -18.40 5.25
C SER A 524 -13.30 -17.47 4.19
N HIS A 525 -12.47 -17.13 3.20
CA HIS A 525 -12.88 -16.43 1.99
C HIS A 525 -13.98 -17.24 1.26
N PRO A 526 -14.99 -16.60 0.64
CA PRO A 526 -16.10 -17.28 -0.04
C PRO A 526 -15.68 -18.40 -0.99
N ARG A 527 -14.66 -18.18 -1.84
CA ARG A 527 -14.11 -19.22 -2.73
C ARG A 527 -13.60 -20.47 -1.99
N ILE A 528 -13.00 -20.31 -0.80
CA ILE A 528 -12.49 -21.40 0.05
C ILE A 528 -13.65 -22.11 0.74
N TRP A 529 -14.69 -21.37 1.13
CA TRP A 529 -15.93 -21.97 1.61
C TRP A 529 -16.56 -22.87 0.55
N TRP A 530 -16.64 -22.41 -0.71
CA TRP A 530 -17.16 -23.24 -1.80
C TRP A 530 -16.28 -24.44 -2.12
N ASP A 531 -14.95 -24.28 -2.15
CA ASP A 531 -14.00 -25.37 -2.36
C ASP A 531 -14.20 -26.50 -1.33
N PHE A 532 -14.37 -26.16 -0.05
CA PHE A 532 -14.51 -27.15 1.03
C PHE A 532 -15.94 -27.62 1.31
N CYS A 533 -16.94 -26.74 1.21
CA CYS A 533 -18.33 -27.02 1.60
C CYS A 533 -19.29 -27.21 0.43
N GLY A 534 -18.86 -26.92 -0.81
CA GLY A 534 -19.70 -26.95 -2.01
C GLY A 534 -19.90 -28.34 -2.63
N ASP A 535 -19.32 -29.39 -2.06
CA ASP A 535 -19.29 -30.76 -2.58
C ASP A 535 -20.66 -31.33 -2.98
N ARG A 536 -21.71 -30.91 -2.28
CA ARG A 536 -23.10 -31.34 -2.54
C ARG A 536 -23.80 -30.58 -3.66
N LEU A 537 -23.19 -29.52 -4.18
CA LEU A 537 -23.69 -28.68 -5.28
C LEU A 537 -22.57 -28.50 -6.32
N PRO A 538 -22.12 -29.58 -6.99
CA PRO A 538 -20.90 -29.54 -7.82
C PRO A 538 -20.97 -28.57 -9.00
N ILE A 539 -22.14 -28.35 -9.60
CA ILE A 539 -22.28 -27.44 -10.75
C ILE A 539 -22.21 -25.99 -10.27
N LEU A 540 -22.94 -25.64 -9.21
CA LEU A 540 -22.92 -24.32 -8.61
C LEU A 540 -21.56 -24.04 -7.96
N GLN A 541 -20.90 -25.03 -7.36
CA GLN A 541 -19.54 -24.95 -6.83
C GLN A 541 -18.53 -24.55 -7.92
N LYS A 542 -18.55 -25.25 -9.07
CA LYS A 542 -17.73 -24.93 -10.26
C LYS A 542 -17.87 -23.45 -10.65
N TYR A 543 -19.08 -22.95 -10.79
CA TYR A 543 -19.32 -21.55 -11.17
C TYR A 543 -19.02 -20.55 -10.04
N ALA A 544 -19.36 -20.87 -8.79
CA ALA A 544 -19.13 -20.01 -7.64
C ALA A 544 -17.63 -19.82 -7.35
N ILE A 545 -16.82 -20.87 -7.38
CA ILE A 545 -15.36 -20.76 -7.23
C ILE A 545 -14.79 -19.89 -8.35
N ARG A 546 -15.22 -20.11 -9.60
CA ARG A 546 -14.73 -19.35 -10.77
C ARG A 546 -15.13 -17.87 -10.74
N ILE A 547 -16.27 -17.52 -10.17
CA ILE A 547 -16.71 -16.11 -10.05
C ILE A 547 -16.07 -15.44 -8.81
N LEU A 548 -16.15 -16.08 -7.64
CA LEU A 548 -15.64 -15.54 -6.37
C LEU A 548 -14.12 -15.49 -6.29
N SER A 549 -13.41 -16.14 -7.21
CA SER A 549 -11.96 -16.03 -7.33
C SER A 549 -11.48 -14.76 -8.03
N GLN A 550 -12.36 -14.00 -8.69
CA GLN A 550 -11.94 -12.88 -9.52
C GLN A 550 -11.80 -11.54 -8.77
N PRO A 551 -10.88 -10.65 -9.23
CA PRO A 551 -10.75 -9.29 -8.75
C PRO A 551 -11.75 -8.37 -9.48
N CYS A 552 -12.06 -7.23 -8.87
CA CYS A 552 -12.87 -6.19 -9.53
C CYS A 552 -12.01 -5.12 -10.21
N SER A 553 -10.68 -5.23 -10.19
CA SER A 553 -9.78 -4.14 -10.60
C SER A 553 -8.43 -4.63 -11.10
N SER A 554 -7.85 -3.85 -12.01
CA SER A 554 -6.53 -4.06 -12.60
C SER A 554 -5.42 -3.27 -11.91
N THR A 555 -5.63 -2.77 -10.70
CA THR A 555 -4.72 -1.83 -10.01
C THR A 555 -3.37 -2.44 -9.63
N LEU A 556 -3.40 -3.73 -9.24
CA LEU A 556 -2.26 -4.65 -9.27
C LEU A 556 -1.29 -4.39 -10.41
N SER A 557 -1.83 -4.30 -11.64
CA SER A 557 -1.04 -4.19 -12.86
C SER A 557 -0.29 -2.86 -12.99
N LYS A 558 -0.79 -1.76 -12.41
CA LYS A 558 -0.21 -0.41 -12.57
C LYS A 558 1.21 -0.29 -12.03
N GLY A 559 1.50 -0.89 -10.87
CA GLY A 559 2.87 -0.92 -10.33
C GLY A 559 3.84 -1.68 -11.24
N TYR A 560 3.38 -2.78 -11.83
CA TYR A 560 4.16 -3.58 -12.78
C TYR A 560 4.28 -2.91 -14.16
N TRP A 561 3.29 -2.12 -14.60
CA TRP A 561 3.39 -1.32 -15.82
C TRP A 561 4.50 -0.27 -15.72
N ASN A 562 4.58 0.45 -14.60
CA ASN A 562 5.68 1.40 -14.37
C ASN A 562 7.05 0.68 -14.34
N ALA A 563 7.11 -0.52 -13.74
CA ALA A 563 8.32 -1.33 -13.74
C ALA A 563 8.70 -1.84 -15.15
N SER A 564 7.71 -2.12 -16.00
CA SER A 564 7.87 -2.46 -17.42
C SER A 564 8.36 -1.25 -18.23
N GLU A 565 7.71 -0.09 -18.10
CA GLU A 565 8.11 1.19 -18.70
C GLU A 565 9.56 1.56 -18.37
N LEU A 566 9.96 1.43 -17.10
CA LEU A 566 11.33 1.67 -16.66
C LEU A 566 12.34 0.67 -17.25
N ALA A 567 11.95 -0.58 -17.46
CA ALA A 567 12.80 -1.57 -18.11
C ALA A 567 12.88 -1.33 -19.63
N GLN A 568 11.77 -0.95 -20.26
CA GLN A 568 11.66 -0.69 -21.70
C GLN A 568 12.38 0.60 -22.11
N ARG A 569 12.29 1.68 -21.31
CA ARG A 569 13.11 2.88 -21.50
C ARG A 569 14.62 2.64 -21.36
N LYS A 570 15.02 1.62 -20.60
CA LYS A 570 16.43 1.21 -20.44
C LYS A 570 16.93 0.25 -21.52
N LYS A 571 16.10 -0.15 -22.51
CA LYS A 571 16.51 -0.96 -23.67
C LYS A 571 17.62 -0.31 -24.52
N THR A 572 17.88 0.99 -24.36
CA THR A 572 18.85 1.76 -25.16
C THR A 572 20.33 1.41 -24.93
N ASN A 573 20.67 0.56 -23.94
CA ASN A 573 22.06 0.20 -23.64
C ASN A 573 22.32 -1.33 -23.65
N MET A 574 23.00 -1.80 -24.70
CA MET A 574 23.92 -2.97 -24.71
C MET A 574 23.37 -4.36 -24.32
N LEU A 575 22.22 -4.77 -24.87
CA LEU A 575 21.79 -6.18 -24.91
C LEU A 575 21.07 -6.50 -26.23
N THR A 576 21.05 -7.77 -26.67
CA THR A 576 20.23 -8.19 -27.81
C THR A 576 18.74 -8.20 -27.44
N PHE A 577 17.86 -7.99 -28.43
CA PHE A 577 16.41 -7.87 -28.23
C PHE A 577 15.81 -9.07 -27.47
N GLU A 578 16.25 -10.29 -27.81
CA GLU A 578 15.80 -11.53 -27.19
C GLU A 578 16.26 -11.67 -25.72
N MET A 579 17.48 -11.23 -25.39
CA MET A 579 17.95 -11.22 -24.00
C MET A 579 17.18 -10.20 -23.14
N LEU A 580 16.82 -9.04 -23.73
CA LEU A 580 16.04 -8.01 -23.05
C LEU A 580 14.60 -8.45 -22.75
N ASP A 581 13.92 -9.09 -23.69
CA ASP A 581 12.54 -9.54 -23.47
C ASP A 581 12.47 -10.64 -22.38
N ASN A 582 13.39 -11.60 -22.43
CA ASN A 582 13.59 -12.58 -21.37
C ASN A 582 13.84 -11.91 -20.01
N MET A 583 14.69 -10.88 -19.94
CA MET A 583 14.95 -10.15 -18.69
C MET A 583 13.76 -9.35 -18.19
N VAL A 584 12.94 -8.77 -19.07
CA VAL A 584 11.68 -8.09 -18.68
C VAL A 584 10.69 -9.10 -18.10
N ASN A 585 10.51 -10.27 -18.75
CA ASN A 585 9.63 -11.31 -18.25
C ASN A 585 10.08 -11.83 -16.88
N VAL A 586 11.37 -12.23 -16.74
CA VAL A 586 11.94 -12.69 -15.46
C VAL A 586 11.80 -11.63 -14.38
N ARG A 587 12.12 -10.35 -14.69
CA ARG A 587 11.99 -9.25 -13.72
C ARG A 587 10.56 -9.07 -13.23
N LEU A 588 9.59 -8.96 -14.15
CA LEU A 588 8.20 -8.67 -13.78
C LEU A 588 7.56 -9.85 -13.06
N ASN A 589 7.79 -11.08 -13.52
CA ASN A 589 7.30 -12.28 -12.84
C ASN A 589 8.02 -12.53 -11.50
N SER A 590 9.31 -12.15 -11.33
CA SER A 590 9.96 -12.17 -10.00
C SER A 590 9.28 -11.21 -9.02
N MET A 591 8.96 -9.98 -9.46
CA MET A 591 8.26 -9.01 -8.60
C MET A 591 6.86 -9.51 -8.20
N MET A 592 6.18 -10.25 -9.09
CA MET A 592 4.90 -10.88 -8.78
C MET A 592 5.07 -12.08 -7.83
N MET A 593 6.05 -12.94 -8.07
CA MET A 593 6.41 -14.08 -7.21
C MET A 593 6.76 -13.64 -5.78
N GLU A 594 7.53 -12.55 -5.61
CA GLU A 594 7.80 -11.95 -4.30
C GLU A 594 6.52 -11.50 -3.59
N LYS A 595 5.53 -10.98 -4.33
CA LYS A 595 4.26 -10.48 -3.78
C LYS A 595 3.23 -11.59 -3.51
N PHE A 596 3.25 -12.67 -4.29
CA PHE A 596 2.35 -13.83 -4.17
C PHE A 596 3.06 -15.07 -3.62
N ASN A 597 4.11 -14.86 -2.83
CA ASN A 597 4.99 -15.90 -2.30
C ASN A 597 4.18 -16.95 -1.49
N PRO A 598 4.19 -18.25 -1.86
CA PRO A 598 3.24 -19.25 -1.37
C PRO A 598 3.32 -19.59 0.14
N GLY A 599 4.32 -19.06 0.86
CA GLY A 599 4.41 -19.16 2.31
C GLY A 599 3.56 -18.14 3.09
N GLU A 600 3.01 -17.11 2.44
CA GLU A 600 2.07 -16.18 3.06
C GLU A 600 0.63 -16.47 2.63
N SER A 601 -0.23 -16.80 3.60
CA SER A 601 -1.63 -17.22 3.44
C SER A 601 -2.60 -16.13 2.96
N ARG A 602 -2.29 -15.48 1.84
CA ARG A 602 -3.13 -14.44 1.23
C ARG A 602 -4.43 -15.07 0.67
N ASN A 603 -5.52 -14.31 0.67
CA ASN A 603 -6.86 -14.77 0.25
C ASN A 603 -7.46 -15.95 1.05
N LEU A 604 -7.00 -16.27 2.27
CA LEU A 604 -7.64 -17.30 3.11
C LEU A 604 -8.79 -16.76 3.96
N GLU A 605 -8.62 -15.61 4.60
CA GLU A 605 -9.62 -15.01 5.49
C GLU A 605 -10.73 -14.25 4.73
N PRO A 606 -11.94 -14.08 5.31
CA PRO A 606 -12.99 -13.27 4.70
C PRO A 606 -12.68 -11.78 4.86
N ILE A 607 -13.03 -10.99 3.85
CA ILE A 607 -12.89 -9.53 3.94
C ILE A 607 -14.00 -8.95 4.82
N ASP A 608 -13.62 -8.45 5.99
CA ASP A 608 -14.54 -7.79 6.92
C ASP A 608 -14.75 -6.32 6.52
N LEU A 609 -15.85 -6.05 5.80
CA LEU A 609 -16.22 -4.69 5.38
C LEU A 609 -16.50 -3.75 6.57
N CYS A 610 -16.77 -4.29 7.77
CA CYS A 610 -17.02 -3.52 8.98
C CYS A 610 -15.75 -3.23 9.80
N LYS A 611 -14.59 -3.84 9.49
CA LYS A 611 -13.30 -3.54 10.15
C LYS A 611 -12.38 -2.60 9.39
N GLN A 612 -12.74 -2.16 8.19
CA GLN A 612 -11.96 -1.14 7.44
C GLN A 612 -12.00 0.27 8.07
N TYR A 613 -12.52 0.41 9.30
CA TYR A 613 -12.69 1.66 10.04
C TYR A 613 -11.39 2.17 10.69
N GLU A 614 -10.44 1.29 11.00
CA GLU A 614 -9.08 1.71 11.35
C GLU A 614 -8.31 2.08 10.07
N LEU A 615 -8.62 3.25 9.51
CA LEU A 615 -7.87 3.82 8.39
C LEU A 615 -6.46 4.21 8.89
N PRO A 616 -5.38 3.44 8.60
CA PRO A 616 -4.09 3.66 9.26
C PRO A 616 -3.54 5.05 8.94
N GLU A 617 -2.70 5.58 9.82
CA GLU A 617 -1.80 6.67 9.43
C GLU A 617 -0.96 6.19 8.26
N CYS A 618 -1.04 6.92 7.15
CA CYS A 618 -0.77 6.39 5.82
C CYS A 618 0.67 5.86 5.68
N VAL A 619 0.82 4.56 5.38
CA VAL A 619 2.01 4.08 4.68
C VAL A 619 1.80 4.43 3.20
N ASP A 620 2.62 5.35 2.68
CA ASP A 620 2.59 5.82 1.30
C ASP A 620 2.99 4.69 0.32
N HIS A 621 2.04 3.79 0.03
CA HIS A 621 2.18 2.72 -0.98
C HIS A 621 1.40 2.98 -2.27
N GLU A 622 0.72 4.13 -2.41
CA GLU A 622 0.33 4.66 -3.73
C GLU A 622 1.59 5.13 -4.49
N GLN A 623 2.38 4.19 -5.02
CA GLN A 623 3.61 4.48 -5.77
C GLN A 623 3.36 5.40 -6.98
N PHE A 624 4.43 6.07 -7.42
CA PHE A 624 4.41 7.26 -8.27
C PHE A 624 3.53 7.17 -9.53
N LEU A 625 2.84 8.27 -9.82
CA LEU A 625 1.86 8.40 -10.89
C LEU A 625 2.39 9.12 -12.13
N LEU A 626 2.11 8.52 -13.29
CA LEU A 626 2.09 9.14 -14.61
C LEU A 626 0.70 8.96 -15.27
N ASP A 627 -0.32 9.63 -14.73
CA ASP A 627 -1.56 9.90 -15.47
C ASP A 627 -1.40 11.25 -16.21
N ASP A 628 -1.04 11.19 -17.49
CA ASP A 628 -1.09 12.33 -18.44
C ASP A 628 -1.37 11.90 -19.90
N ALA A 629 -1.52 10.59 -20.17
CA ALA A 629 -1.76 10.05 -21.52
C ALA A 629 -3.25 10.03 -21.92
N LEU A 630 -4.17 9.86 -20.96
CA LEU A 630 -5.60 9.62 -21.25
C LEU A 630 -6.48 10.87 -21.24
N SER A 631 -6.06 11.99 -20.64
CA SER A 631 -6.90 13.18 -20.50
C SER A 631 -6.66 14.30 -21.51
N ARG A 632 -5.62 14.23 -22.35
CA ARG A 632 -5.23 15.33 -23.26
C ARG A 632 -5.90 15.35 -24.64
N VAL A 633 -6.80 14.41 -24.93
CA VAL A 633 -7.33 14.19 -26.29
C VAL A 633 -8.79 14.66 -26.48
N VAL A 634 -9.51 15.03 -25.41
CA VAL A 634 -10.94 15.44 -25.50
C VAL A 634 -11.14 16.97 -25.54
N GLU A 635 -10.22 17.78 -25.03
CA GLU A 635 -10.36 19.24 -24.94
C GLU A 635 -9.74 20.03 -26.13
N LYS A 636 -9.47 19.38 -27.27
CA LYS A 636 -9.04 20.04 -28.52
C LYS A 636 -9.74 19.43 -29.74
N GLY A 637 -11.00 19.80 -29.90
CA GLY A 637 -11.85 19.35 -31.00
C GLY A 637 -13.24 20.01 -31.05
N ILE A 638 -13.39 21.21 -30.47
CA ILE A 638 -14.59 22.06 -30.59
C ILE A 638 -14.09 23.51 -30.65
N ASP A 639 -13.63 23.92 -31.83
CA ASP A 639 -13.50 25.32 -32.29
C ASP A 639 -13.00 25.26 -33.74
N ASP A 640 -13.93 24.87 -34.64
CA ASP A 640 -14.02 25.22 -36.07
C ASP A 640 -15.40 24.75 -36.59
#